data_AF-E8WKF5-F1
#
_entry.id   AF-E8WKF5-F1
#
_cell.length_a   1.000
_cell.length_b   1.000
_cell.length_c   1.000
_cell.angle_alpha   90.00
_cell.angle_beta   90.00
_cell.angle_gamma   90.00
#
_symmetry.space_group_name_H-M   'P 1'
#
loop_
_entity.id
_entity.type
_entity.pdbx_description
1 polymer ?
#
loop_
_entity_poly.entity_id
_entity_poly.type
_entity_poly.pdbx_seq_one_letter_code
_entity_poly.pdbx_strand_id
1 'polypeptide(L)'
;MPKLKILFISHSSYLFGAENCALSLIQGLDKDRFDAAAVLPADGLFKQKLDELGVKTHVLPLEWWVKNEGRLLHTDQEIPLALDRLLRIVDEEKPDIIHSNTSVVCWGAVAAAMSGVKHVWHVHEILNGHPSLQSILPLPLLYEAVNFLTDKVVAVSDAVQDEMAGFVDSDKVRLVYNGVPYHAPENPARLRKELGASPEQQIAVTVTSLQAYKGVDNLIAAAAKACVQDERLVFAIAGSGPPEAVAALRDQVKELKLEGKVFHLGFRNDIADILAGADLFVLPSAKEAFPLVVLEAMSHGRPVVATDCGGTREMVIDGETGFVVPVKDPDALAERILEICGDKALGAAMGEKGRRRYTERFTLQHYVNAFTELYQEMPGINKPRLTSRQASLLKSFIEAYVEYLKTMRVIPKLEQELGYQKRQLAESNTLLAQKQEALLVSERERVSETQQHAEQILSLVQQIESNAQKQIAVEAQLEQKNLRQADLEQKLSEASHELAAERELRGELARANELQERLAENLRQKDAELTARDGLIGQMQEELSRFEANRAELEERLTKKRTSLALLDERLGQLEEELVSAVELRTELKRDYKANEILDQDERITLIIEKIAQNRELHIQLENRVLQQSTALAGREEQIRELEESLAATEMARAELVAELSRQAAEQKERDRRIAEREEALAAAEKARAELEAKLSRQAAEQKERDQWIAELEEALAVAQKARAELEAELSQQAAEQKERDQRIAEMEEARAALDDRLKQRTVAVKDRDERIRQIEEHLVEESKRVEERMRAQEMAAQRIQSELEARLKQKTVETENLSQRIRQVQEEVLEEQERIEKFVRSQQAELASSETQRSELQQQLKQRTVELEGQQERNRQISAEIAGQSAILDENLRQKDDAIVTLGELLETTGHRLKVAEDELARLKGAREEEKRGYDQVLREKEQRIEDLLNSLSWKITGPLRKGYDLVRLMK
;
A
#
# COMPACT_ATOMS: atom_id res chain seq x y z
N MET A 1 29.46 -59.95 -87.09
CA MET A 1 30.63 -59.59 -86.26
C MET A 1 30.48 -60.28 -84.92
N PRO A 2 31.58 -60.64 -84.21
CA PRO A 2 31.46 -61.10 -82.82
C PRO A 2 30.75 -60.03 -81.97
N LYS A 3 29.98 -60.46 -80.96
CA LYS A 3 29.33 -59.55 -80.02
C LYS A 3 30.41 -58.81 -79.21
N LEU A 4 30.26 -57.50 -79.04
CA LEU A 4 31.13 -56.73 -78.14
C LEU A 4 30.71 -57.00 -76.70
N LYS A 5 31.64 -57.49 -75.89
CA LYS A 5 31.39 -57.77 -74.49
C LYS A 5 31.80 -56.61 -73.61
N ILE A 6 30.89 -56.14 -72.78
CA ILE A 6 31.08 -54.99 -71.91
C ILE A 6 31.03 -55.43 -70.45
N LEU A 7 32.09 -55.12 -69.70
CA LEU A 7 32.13 -55.31 -68.25
C LEU A 7 31.80 -53.98 -67.55
N PHE A 8 30.62 -53.89 -66.97
CA PHE A 8 30.18 -52.74 -66.19
C PHE A 8 30.74 -52.79 -64.78
N ILE A 9 31.30 -51.69 -64.31
CA ILE A 9 31.78 -51.53 -62.93
C ILE A 9 30.86 -50.54 -62.23
N SER A 10 30.25 -50.98 -61.13
CA SER A 10 29.39 -50.14 -60.28
C SER A 10 29.99 -49.95 -58.89
N HIS A 11 29.69 -48.81 -58.29
CA HIS A 11 30.07 -48.47 -56.92
C HIS A 11 29.00 -48.84 -55.88
N SER A 12 27.81 -49.24 -56.34
CA SER A 12 26.67 -49.62 -55.51
C SER A 12 25.95 -50.86 -56.08
N SER A 13 25.31 -51.61 -55.17
CA SER A 13 24.42 -52.74 -55.49
C SER A 13 22.94 -52.41 -55.31
N TYR A 14 22.61 -51.14 -55.00
CA TYR A 14 21.25 -50.62 -54.89
C TYR A 14 20.90 -49.74 -56.09
N LEU A 15 19.61 -49.57 -56.39
CA LEU A 15 19.13 -48.77 -57.52
C LEU A 15 19.11 -47.27 -57.18
N PHE A 16 20.24 -46.59 -57.36
CA PHE A 16 20.28 -45.12 -57.41
C PHE A 16 20.27 -44.62 -58.87
N GLY A 17 20.42 -43.31 -59.08
CA GLY A 17 20.37 -42.72 -60.41
C GLY A 17 21.38 -43.33 -61.39
N ALA A 18 22.65 -43.46 -60.98
CA ALA A 18 23.69 -44.06 -61.82
C ALA A 18 23.38 -45.52 -62.17
N GLU A 19 22.99 -46.34 -61.19
CA GLU A 19 22.64 -47.76 -61.43
C GLU A 19 21.38 -47.92 -62.28
N ASN A 20 20.39 -47.02 -62.17
CA ASN A 20 19.25 -47.01 -63.08
C ASN A 20 19.66 -46.66 -64.51
N CYS A 21 20.64 -45.77 -64.70
CA CYS A 21 21.21 -45.47 -66.03
C CYS A 21 21.95 -46.69 -66.61
N ALA A 22 22.74 -47.39 -65.80
CA ALA A 22 23.41 -48.62 -66.23
C ALA A 22 22.41 -49.75 -66.54
N LEU A 23 21.41 -49.95 -65.68
CA LEU A 23 20.35 -50.94 -65.90
C LEU A 23 19.61 -50.67 -67.20
N SER A 24 19.18 -49.43 -67.41
CA SER A 24 18.43 -49.02 -68.60
C SER A 24 19.29 -49.16 -69.86
N LEU A 25 20.59 -48.84 -69.77
CA LEU A 25 21.52 -49.05 -70.87
C LEU A 25 21.65 -50.54 -71.22
N ILE A 26 21.95 -51.39 -70.22
CA ILE A 26 22.11 -52.84 -70.41
C ILE A 26 20.84 -53.46 -70.98
N GLN A 27 19.67 -53.04 -70.49
CA GLN A 27 18.38 -53.51 -70.97
C GLN A 27 18.10 -53.07 -72.42
N GLY A 28 18.51 -51.86 -72.81
CA GLY A 28 18.24 -51.29 -74.12
C GLY A 28 19.24 -51.67 -75.22
N LEU A 29 20.45 -52.11 -74.86
CA LEU A 29 21.46 -52.54 -75.83
C LEU A 29 20.97 -53.76 -76.66
N ASP A 30 21.29 -53.76 -77.94
CA ASP A 30 20.98 -54.86 -78.85
C ASP A 30 21.77 -56.13 -78.46
N LYS A 31 21.05 -57.13 -77.94
CA LYS A 31 21.61 -58.39 -77.46
C LYS A 31 22.27 -59.22 -78.56
N ASP A 32 22.01 -58.96 -79.83
CA ASP A 32 22.70 -59.63 -80.95
C ASP A 32 24.05 -59.00 -81.27
N ARG A 33 24.31 -57.79 -80.75
CA ARG A 33 25.53 -57.02 -80.99
C ARG A 33 26.39 -56.84 -79.74
N PHE A 34 25.77 -56.84 -78.56
CA PHE A 34 26.43 -56.60 -77.28
C PHE A 34 26.13 -57.72 -76.29
N ASP A 35 27.13 -58.06 -75.48
CA ASP A 35 27.01 -58.93 -74.31
C ASP A 35 27.44 -58.13 -73.06
N ALA A 36 26.84 -58.41 -71.91
CA ALA A 36 27.06 -57.62 -70.70
C ALA A 36 27.39 -58.52 -69.50
N ALA A 37 28.38 -58.09 -68.73
CA ALA A 37 28.66 -58.59 -67.38
C ALA A 37 28.83 -57.39 -66.44
N ALA A 38 28.68 -57.59 -65.13
CA ALA A 38 28.81 -56.52 -64.15
C ALA A 38 29.62 -56.94 -62.92
N VAL A 39 30.42 -56.02 -62.38
CA VAL A 39 31.09 -56.11 -61.09
C VAL A 39 30.42 -55.15 -60.12
N LEU A 40 29.96 -55.68 -58.99
CA LEU A 40 29.20 -54.96 -57.96
C LEU A 40 29.85 -55.16 -56.59
N PRO A 41 29.75 -54.19 -55.67
CA PRO A 41 30.41 -54.29 -54.37
C PRO A 41 29.80 -55.31 -53.41
N ALA A 42 28.52 -55.66 -53.60
CA ALA A 42 27.76 -56.56 -52.72
C ALA A 42 26.54 -57.16 -53.47
N ASP A 43 25.77 -58.00 -52.79
CA ASP A 43 24.40 -58.31 -53.22
C ASP A 43 23.45 -57.13 -52.95
N GLY A 44 22.42 -56.96 -53.79
CA GLY A 44 21.43 -55.90 -53.65
C GLY A 44 20.42 -55.85 -54.80
N LEU A 45 19.50 -54.88 -54.76
CA LEU A 45 18.40 -54.77 -55.72
C LEU A 45 18.88 -54.58 -57.17
N PHE A 46 19.98 -53.86 -57.39
CA PHE A 46 20.54 -53.70 -58.73
C PHE A 46 21.05 -55.05 -59.28
N LYS A 47 21.73 -55.83 -58.45
CA LYS A 47 22.16 -57.20 -58.82
C LYS A 47 20.95 -58.07 -59.16
N GLN A 48 19.91 -58.04 -58.34
CA GLN A 48 18.68 -58.81 -58.61
C GLN A 48 18.08 -58.47 -59.98
N LYS A 49 18.02 -57.18 -60.34
CA LYS A 49 17.56 -56.74 -61.66
C LYS A 49 18.46 -57.19 -62.80
N LEU A 50 19.78 -57.22 -62.61
CA LEU A 50 20.71 -57.75 -63.61
C LEU A 50 20.56 -59.28 -63.77
N ASP A 51 20.40 -60.01 -62.67
CA ASP A 51 20.17 -61.46 -62.69
C ASP A 51 18.84 -61.79 -63.42
N GLU A 52 17.77 -61.02 -63.20
CA GLU A 52 16.49 -61.11 -63.93
C GLU A 52 16.66 -60.91 -65.45
N LEU A 53 17.63 -60.10 -65.87
CA LEU A 53 17.97 -59.87 -67.28
C LEU A 53 18.92 -60.94 -67.87
N GLY A 54 19.40 -61.87 -67.06
CA GLY A 54 20.36 -62.90 -67.44
C GLY A 54 21.80 -62.39 -67.56
N VAL A 55 22.11 -61.24 -66.94
CA VAL A 55 23.45 -60.63 -66.96
C VAL A 55 24.33 -61.32 -65.91
N LYS A 56 25.53 -61.75 -66.28
CA LYS A 56 26.47 -62.34 -65.33
C LYS A 56 27.01 -61.28 -64.37
N THR A 57 26.86 -61.52 -63.06
CA THR A 57 27.28 -60.60 -62.00
C THR A 57 28.44 -61.18 -61.17
N HIS A 58 29.39 -60.32 -60.80
CA HIS A 58 30.52 -60.63 -59.92
C HIS A 58 30.46 -59.73 -58.69
N VAL A 59 30.56 -60.31 -57.49
CA VAL A 59 30.59 -59.55 -56.24
C VAL A 59 32.04 -59.33 -55.83
N LEU A 60 32.47 -58.08 -55.91
CA LEU A 60 33.81 -57.64 -55.54
C LEU A 60 33.70 -56.25 -54.90
N PRO A 61 33.86 -56.13 -53.56
CA PRO A 61 33.93 -54.85 -52.89
C PRO A 61 35.09 -54.03 -53.48
N LEU A 62 34.76 -52.90 -54.09
CA LEU A 62 35.73 -51.98 -54.69
C LEU A 62 35.76 -50.68 -53.88
N GLU A 63 36.96 -50.26 -53.53
CA GLU A 63 37.18 -49.08 -52.70
C GLU A 63 36.91 -47.78 -53.45
N TRP A 64 36.24 -46.84 -52.78
CA TRP A 64 35.98 -45.52 -53.35
C TRP A 64 37.19 -44.60 -53.15
N TRP A 65 37.70 -44.02 -54.22
CA TRP A 65 38.69 -42.94 -54.13
C TRP A 65 38.04 -41.55 -53.96
N VAL A 66 36.72 -41.51 -53.74
CA VAL A 66 35.94 -40.33 -53.38
C VAL A 66 35.22 -40.66 -52.08
N LYS A 67 35.35 -39.84 -51.04
CA LYS A 67 34.62 -40.06 -49.78
C LYS A 67 33.12 -39.93 -49.99
N ASN A 68 32.35 -40.73 -49.27
CA ASN A 68 30.95 -40.45 -48.93
C ASN A 68 30.76 -40.24 -47.41
N GLU A 69 29.83 -39.38 -47.00
CA GLU A 69 29.39 -39.26 -45.60
C GLU A 69 28.66 -40.55 -45.18
N GLY A 70 29.31 -41.37 -44.34
CA GLY A 70 28.67 -42.54 -43.71
C GLY A 70 29.23 -43.90 -44.12
N ARG A 71 30.14 -44.00 -45.10
CA ARG A 71 30.90 -45.24 -45.36
C ARG A 71 32.38 -44.92 -45.47
N LEU A 72 33.14 -45.32 -44.45
CA LEU A 72 34.58 -45.49 -44.60
C LEU A 72 34.81 -46.68 -45.52
N LEU A 73 35.88 -46.57 -46.30
CA LEU A 73 36.52 -47.65 -47.05
C LEU A 73 36.48 -48.95 -46.24
N HIS A 74 36.03 -50.02 -46.88
CA HIS A 74 36.18 -51.35 -46.33
C HIS A 74 37.66 -51.54 -45.96
N THR A 75 37.85 -51.93 -44.70
CA THR A 75 39.05 -52.45 -44.02
C THR A 75 40.38 -52.48 -44.79
N ASP A 76 41.41 -51.91 -44.16
CA ASP A 76 42.79 -51.67 -44.63
C ASP A 76 43.60 -52.90 -45.12
N GLN A 77 42.98 -54.05 -45.42
CA GLN A 77 43.67 -55.31 -45.72
C GLN A 77 43.39 -55.92 -47.11
N GLU A 78 42.47 -55.40 -47.94
CA GLU A 78 42.01 -56.14 -49.14
C GLU A 78 42.26 -55.48 -50.51
N ILE A 79 42.73 -54.23 -50.60
CA ILE A 79 42.88 -53.54 -51.90
C ILE A 79 43.80 -54.30 -52.89
N PRO A 80 44.97 -54.89 -52.50
CA PRO A 80 45.78 -55.67 -53.46
C PRO A 80 45.02 -56.88 -54.00
N LEU A 81 44.26 -57.52 -53.11
CA LEU A 81 43.45 -58.68 -53.42
C LEU A 81 42.26 -58.31 -54.32
N ALA A 82 41.68 -57.12 -54.15
CA ALA A 82 40.57 -56.63 -54.96
C ALA A 82 41.00 -56.36 -56.41
N LEU A 83 42.11 -55.65 -56.65
CA LEU A 83 42.61 -55.41 -58.00
C LEU A 83 43.06 -56.71 -58.69
N ASP A 84 43.76 -57.60 -57.98
CA ASP A 84 44.15 -58.90 -58.53
C ASP A 84 42.93 -59.76 -58.90
N ARG A 85 41.88 -59.74 -58.08
CA ARG A 85 40.60 -60.40 -58.38
C ARG A 85 39.90 -59.75 -59.57
N LEU A 86 39.89 -58.42 -59.66
CA LEU A 86 39.32 -57.70 -60.80
C LEU A 86 40.04 -58.07 -62.11
N LEU A 87 41.37 -58.16 -62.09
CA LEU A 87 42.15 -58.60 -63.26
C LEU A 87 41.85 -60.05 -63.65
N ARG A 88 41.64 -60.95 -62.67
CA ARG A 88 41.16 -62.31 -62.96
C ARG A 88 39.77 -62.32 -63.59
N ILE A 89 38.85 -61.50 -63.08
CA ILE A 89 37.53 -61.34 -63.69
C ILE A 89 37.66 -60.82 -65.13
N VAL A 90 38.56 -59.87 -65.39
CA VAL A 90 38.84 -59.37 -66.75
C VAL A 90 39.39 -60.49 -67.64
N ASP A 91 40.31 -61.32 -67.14
CA ASP A 91 40.84 -62.48 -67.89
C ASP A 91 39.80 -63.59 -68.13
N GLU A 92 38.88 -63.80 -67.18
CA GLU A 92 37.79 -64.78 -67.26
C GLU A 92 36.68 -64.31 -68.22
N GLU A 93 36.25 -63.06 -68.08
CA GLU A 93 35.16 -62.50 -68.89
C GLU A 93 35.62 -62.12 -70.30
N LYS A 94 36.89 -61.73 -70.47
CA LYS A 94 37.48 -61.21 -71.70
C LYS A 94 36.65 -60.08 -72.32
N PRO A 95 36.37 -59.00 -71.58
CA PRO A 95 35.60 -57.88 -72.11
C PRO A 95 36.39 -57.14 -73.20
N ASP A 96 35.69 -56.65 -74.20
CA ASP A 96 36.23 -55.70 -75.18
C ASP A 96 36.29 -54.29 -74.59
N ILE A 97 35.34 -53.96 -73.69
CA ILE A 97 35.21 -52.66 -73.05
C ILE A 97 34.94 -52.85 -71.56
N ILE A 98 35.65 -52.10 -70.72
CA ILE A 98 35.30 -51.90 -69.31
C ILE A 98 34.60 -50.54 -69.21
N HIS A 99 33.37 -50.54 -68.71
CA HIS A 99 32.57 -49.33 -68.49
C HIS A 99 32.48 -49.06 -66.99
N SER A 100 33.18 -48.04 -66.49
CA SER A 100 33.01 -47.58 -65.12
C SER A 100 31.86 -46.58 -65.03
N ASN A 101 30.75 -46.97 -64.42
CA ASN A 101 29.50 -46.19 -64.39
C ASN A 101 29.44 -45.18 -63.23
N THR A 102 30.59 -44.65 -62.82
CA THR A 102 30.71 -43.69 -61.73
C THR A 102 32.11 -43.12 -61.68
N SER A 103 32.25 -41.85 -61.28
CA SER A 103 33.56 -41.27 -60.97
C SER A 103 34.10 -41.67 -59.61
N VAL A 104 33.36 -42.34 -58.73
CA VAL A 104 33.79 -42.59 -57.34
C VAL A 104 34.67 -43.83 -57.14
N VAL A 105 34.79 -44.68 -58.17
CA VAL A 105 35.62 -45.89 -58.18
C VAL A 105 36.51 -45.88 -59.42
N CYS A 106 37.83 -45.95 -59.24
CA CYS A 106 38.79 -45.91 -60.35
C CYS A 106 39.27 -47.29 -60.83
N TRP A 107 38.95 -48.36 -60.12
CA TRP A 107 39.58 -49.67 -60.33
C TRP A 107 39.28 -50.28 -61.71
N GLY A 108 38.11 -49.98 -62.29
CA GLY A 108 37.83 -50.35 -63.68
C GLY A 108 38.80 -49.71 -64.68
N ALA A 109 39.10 -48.42 -64.49
CA ALA A 109 40.06 -47.68 -65.31
C ALA A 109 41.49 -48.20 -65.13
N VAL A 110 41.89 -48.50 -63.88
CA VAL A 110 43.20 -49.08 -63.58
C VAL A 110 43.33 -50.48 -64.19
N ALA A 111 42.32 -51.35 -64.04
CA ALA A 111 42.32 -52.69 -64.62
C ALA A 111 42.38 -52.66 -66.15
N ALA A 112 41.65 -51.74 -66.78
CA ALA A 112 41.72 -51.51 -68.22
C ALA A 112 43.12 -51.04 -68.67
N ALA A 113 43.70 -50.07 -67.96
CA ALA A 113 45.04 -49.57 -68.24
C ALA A 113 46.13 -50.65 -68.09
N MET A 114 45.95 -51.66 -67.22
CA MET A 114 46.89 -52.77 -67.03
C MET A 114 46.68 -53.92 -68.03
N SER A 115 45.43 -54.23 -68.37
CA SER A 115 45.08 -55.33 -69.29
C SER A 115 45.13 -54.93 -70.76
N GLY A 116 45.13 -53.62 -71.05
CA GLY A 116 45.01 -53.09 -72.40
C GLY A 116 43.56 -53.04 -72.91
N VAL A 117 42.57 -53.49 -72.13
CA VAL A 117 41.15 -53.38 -72.49
C VAL A 117 40.75 -51.91 -72.62
N LYS A 118 39.82 -51.59 -73.53
CA LYS A 118 39.30 -50.24 -73.70
C LYS A 118 38.50 -49.80 -72.48
N HIS A 119 38.63 -48.54 -72.09
CA HIS A 119 37.89 -48.02 -70.94
C HIS A 119 36.96 -46.87 -71.31
N VAL A 120 35.71 -46.96 -70.87
CA VAL A 120 34.75 -45.86 -70.85
C VAL A 120 34.50 -45.46 -69.40
N TRP A 121 34.77 -44.21 -69.08
CA TRP A 121 34.46 -43.64 -67.78
C TRP A 121 33.19 -42.80 -67.87
N HIS A 122 32.08 -43.30 -67.33
CA HIS A 122 30.80 -42.61 -67.34
C HIS A 122 30.57 -41.90 -66.00
N VAL A 123 30.62 -40.56 -66.04
CA VAL A 123 30.66 -39.71 -64.85
C VAL A 123 29.26 -39.18 -64.53
N HIS A 124 28.74 -39.54 -63.36
CA HIS A 124 27.39 -39.17 -62.89
C HIS A 124 27.41 -38.13 -61.76
N GLU A 125 28.59 -37.60 -61.46
CA GLU A 125 28.83 -36.76 -60.29
C GLU A 125 29.53 -35.46 -60.68
N ILE A 126 29.19 -34.37 -59.99
CA ILE A 126 29.94 -33.12 -60.01
C ILE A 126 30.66 -33.06 -58.67
N LEU A 127 31.98 -33.21 -58.65
CA LEU A 127 32.74 -33.32 -57.41
C LEU A 127 33.08 -31.95 -56.80
N ASN A 128 33.19 -30.89 -57.60
CA ASN A 128 33.62 -29.56 -57.16
C ASN A 128 32.63 -28.88 -56.22
N GLY A 129 32.96 -28.78 -54.94
CA GLY A 129 32.06 -28.23 -53.92
C GLY A 129 30.88 -29.16 -53.60
N HIS A 130 31.00 -30.48 -53.85
CA HIS A 130 29.97 -31.42 -53.42
C HIS A 130 30.02 -31.59 -51.90
N PRO A 131 28.91 -31.43 -51.17
CA PRO A 131 28.94 -31.47 -49.71
C PRO A 131 29.31 -32.85 -49.17
N SER A 132 28.72 -33.90 -49.72
CA SER A 132 28.94 -35.29 -49.25
C SER A 132 29.99 -36.10 -50.03
N LEU A 133 30.40 -35.63 -51.22
CA LEU A 133 31.40 -36.31 -52.05
C LEU A 133 32.67 -35.49 -52.07
N GLN A 134 33.74 -36.04 -51.49
CA GLN A 134 35.02 -35.34 -51.43
C GLN A 134 36.08 -36.24 -52.06
N SER A 135 36.62 -35.82 -53.20
CA SER A 135 37.73 -36.51 -53.85
C SER A 135 38.91 -36.65 -52.89
N ILE A 136 39.58 -37.81 -52.92
CA ILE A 136 40.86 -37.95 -52.21
C ILE A 136 41.93 -37.09 -52.90
N LEU A 137 41.95 -36.99 -54.22
CA LEU A 137 42.94 -36.15 -54.90
C LEU A 137 42.39 -34.73 -55.05
N PRO A 138 43.24 -33.69 -55.06
CA PRO A 138 42.86 -32.40 -55.63
C PRO A 138 42.22 -32.62 -57.01
N LEU A 139 41.07 -31.99 -57.27
CA LEU A 139 40.29 -32.24 -58.49
C LEU A 139 41.10 -32.15 -59.80
N PRO A 140 42.03 -31.20 -59.97
CA PRO A 140 42.94 -31.19 -61.12
C PRO A 140 43.69 -32.51 -61.33
N LEU A 141 44.24 -33.07 -60.24
CA LEU A 141 44.98 -34.34 -60.29
C LEU A 141 44.06 -35.54 -60.52
N LEU A 142 42.84 -35.51 -59.97
CA LEU A 142 41.85 -36.54 -60.25
C LEU A 142 41.51 -36.57 -61.75
N TYR A 143 41.21 -35.42 -62.34
CA TYR A 143 40.84 -35.35 -63.76
C TYR A 143 42.03 -35.62 -64.69
N GLU A 144 43.25 -35.22 -64.33
CA GLU A 144 44.47 -35.66 -65.04
C GLU A 144 44.64 -37.20 -64.98
N ALA A 145 44.36 -37.82 -63.84
CA ALA A 145 44.38 -39.28 -63.71
C ALA A 145 43.28 -39.95 -64.54
N VAL A 146 42.06 -39.39 -64.54
CA VAL A 146 40.97 -39.84 -65.43
C VAL A 146 41.42 -39.77 -66.89
N ASN A 147 42.01 -38.64 -67.30
CA ASN A 147 42.52 -38.44 -68.66
C ASN A 147 43.55 -39.51 -69.07
N PHE A 148 44.45 -39.86 -68.16
CA PHE A 148 45.50 -40.85 -68.41
C PHE A 148 44.97 -42.29 -68.45
N LEU A 149 44.05 -42.65 -67.55
CA LEU A 149 43.62 -44.04 -67.38
C LEU A 149 42.57 -44.49 -68.40
N THR A 150 41.82 -43.55 -69.01
CA THR A 150 40.66 -43.85 -69.84
C THR A 150 40.88 -43.66 -71.34
N ASP A 151 40.06 -44.32 -72.16
CA ASP A 151 39.98 -44.05 -73.60
C ASP A 151 38.94 -42.97 -73.90
N LYS A 152 37.78 -43.07 -73.25
CA LYS A 152 36.67 -42.12 -73.38
C LYS A 152 36.11 -41.78 -72.01
N VAL A 153 35.65 -40.54 -71.86
CA VAL A 153 34.90 -40.07 -70.70
C VAL A 153 33.54 -39.65 -71.19
N VAL A 154 32.48 -40.18 -70.58
CA VAL A 154 31.11 -39.75 -70.84
C VAL A 154 30.69 -38.79 -69.75
N ALA A 155 30.43 -37.54 -70.14
CA ALA A 155 29.82 -36.53 -69.29
C ALA A 155 28.30 -36.57 -69.49
N VAL A 156 27.54 -36.63 -68.39
CA VAL A 156 26.06 -36.68 -68.45
C VAL A 156 25.41 -35.31 -68.67
N SER A 157 26.19 -34.24 -68.59
CA SER A 157 25.76 -32.86 -68.75
C SER A 157 26.93 -31.96 -69.12
N ASP A 158 26.64 -30.79 -69.72
CA ASP A 158 27.62 -29.75 -69.99
C ASP A 158 28.30 -29.31 -68.68
N ALA A 159 27.56 -29.23 -67.57
CA ALA A 159 28.14 -28.93 -66.26
C ALA A 159 29.20 -29.95 -65.80
N VAL A 160 29.00 -31.25 -66.07
CA VAL A 160 30.00 -32.29 -65.78
C VAL A 160 31.19 -32.18 -66.74
N GLN A 161 30.94 -31.90 -68.02
CA GLN A 161 31.98 -31.69 -69.02
C GLN A 161 32.87 -30.49 -68.67
N ASP A 162 32.27 -29.37 -68.27
CA ASP A 162 32.97 -28.13 -67.90
C ASP A 162 33.84 -28.32 -66.65
N GLU A 163 33.42 -29.16 -65.70
CA GLU A 163 34.24 -29.50 -64.51
C GLU A 163 35.55 -30.21 -64.88
N MET A 164 35.55 -30.97 -65.97
CA MET A 164 36.70 -31.71 -66.47
C MET A 164 37.53 -30.91 -67.49
N ALA A 165 37.04 -29.75 -67.92
CA ALA A 165 37.68 -28.92 -68.93
C ALA A 165 39.08 -28.48 -68.49
N GLY A 166 40.05 -28.58 -69.40
CA GLY A 166 41.45 -28.23 -69.14
C GLY A 166 42.28 -29.32 -68.45
N PHE A 167 41.67 -30.42 -68.00
CA PHE A 167 42.38 -31.57 -67.40
C PHE A 167 42.21 -32.86 -68.22
N VAL A 168 41.07 -33.03 -68.89
CA VAL A 168 40.80 -34.14 -69.80
C VAL A 168 40.83 -33.67 -71.25
N ASP A 169 41.48 -34.44 -72.12
CA ASP A 169 41.59 -34.11 -73.54
C ASP A 169 40.20 -34.06 -74.19
N SER A 170 39.91 -33.00 -74.95
CA SER A 170 38.56 -32.76 -75.49
C SER A 170 38.08 -33.86 -76.44
N ASP A 171 38.99 -34.56 -77.12
CA ASP A 171 38.67 -35.69 -78.00
C ASP A 171 38.30 -36.96 -77.23
N LYS A 172 38.62 -37.05 -75.94
CA LYS A 172 38.20 -38.14 -75.05
C LYS A 172 36.83 -37.90 -74.42
N VAL A 173 36.41 -36.64 -74.26
CA VAL A 173 35.13 -36.30 -73.63
C VAL A 173 33.98 -36.44 -74.65
N ARG A 174 32.94 -37.18 -74.27
CA ARG A 174 31.70 -37.34 -75.02
C ARG A 174 30.53 -36.92 -74.12
N LEU A 175 29.81 -35.88 -74.53
CA LEU A 175 28.53 -35.53 -73.89
C LEU A 175 27.46 -36.55 -74.29
N VAL A 176 26.89 -37.23 -73.30
CA VAL A 176 25.73 -38.12 -73.49
C VAL A 176 24.75 -37.87 -72.36
N TYR A 177 23.65 -37.17 -72.66
CA TYR A 177 22.59 -36.95 -71.69
C TYR A 177 21.96 -38.29 -71.27
N ASN A 178 21.65 -38.43 -69.98
CA ASN A 178 20.89 -39.60 -69.53
C ASN A 178 19.52 -39.64 -70.21
N GLY A 179 19.01 -40.85 -70.42
CA GLY A 179 17.67 -41.08 -70.93
C GLY A 179 16.88 -42.00 -70.02
N VAL A 180 15.61 -41.65 -69.79
CA VAL A 180 14.68 -42.47 -68.99
C VAL A 180 13.58 -43.04 -69.89
N PRO A 181 13.12 -44.28 -69.64
CA PRO A 181 11.92 -44.80 -70.32
C PRO A 181 10.66 -44.08 -69.83
N TYR A 182 9.67 -43.94 -70.71
CA TYR A 182 8.34 -43.52 -70.29
C TYR A 182 7.62 -44.71 -69.65
N HIS A 183 7.15 -44.53 -68.42
CA HIS A 183 6.30 -45.49 -67.73
C HIS A 183 4.87 -44.97 -67.74
N ALA A 184 3.92 -45.75 -68.26
CA ALA A 184 2.52 -45.38 -68.18
C ALA A 184 2.03 -45.51 -66.73
N PRO A 185 1.29 -44.52 -66.21
CA PRO A 185 0.70 -44.62 -64.87
C PRO A 185 -0.36 -45.74 -64.84
N GLU A 186 -0.34 -46.55 -63.79
CA GLU A 186 -1.36 -47.58 -63.54
C GLU A 186 -2.62 -46.95 -62.94
N ASN A 187 -2.44 -45.96 -62.07
CA ASN A 187 -3.52 -45.24 -61.40
C ASN A 187 -3.20 -43.74 -61.23
N PRO A 188 -3.49 -42.90 -62.25
CA PRO A 188 -3.23 -41.46 -62.22
C PRO A 188 -3.90 -40.70 -61.07
N ALA A 189 -5.01 -41.22 -60.53
CA ALA A 189 -5.77 -40.57 -59.47
C ALA A 189 -5.27 -40.93 -58.06
N ARG A 190 -4.31 -41.87 -57.94
CA ARG A 190 -3.85 -42.43 -56.67
C ARG A 190 -3.34 -41.37 -55.70
N LEU A 191 -2.44 -40.50 -56.17
CA LEU A 191 -1.84 -39.45 -55.34
C LEU A 191 -2.90 -38.50 -54.79
N ARG A 192 -3.78 -37.97 -55.64
CA ARG A 192 -4.86 -37.06 -55.23
C ARG A 192 -5.77 -37.68 -54.18
N LYS A 193 -6.14 -38.96 -54.37
CA LYS A 193 -6.98 -39.69 -53.41
C LYS A 193 -6.27 -39.91 -52.08
N GLU A 194 -4.99 -40.26 -52.10
CA GLU A 194 -4.16 -40.49 -50.91
C GLU A 194 -4.00 -39.21 -50.07
N LEU A 195 -3.82 -38.07 -50.73
CA LEU A 195 -3.72 -36.76 -50.09
C LEU A 195 -5.07 -36.16 -49.67
N GLY A 196 -6.19 -36.77 -50.08
CA GLY A 196 -7.53 -36.19 -49.92
C GLY A 196 -7.69 -34.86 -50.69
N ALA A 197 -6.91 -34.67 -51.75
CA ALA A 197 -6.85 -33.41 -52.48
C ALA A 197 -8.10 -33.21 -53.36
N SER A 198 -8.73 -32.04 -53.26
CA SER A 198 -9.86 -31.68 -54.11
C SER A 198 -9.42 -31.40 -55.56
N PRO A 199 -10.34 -31.43 -56.55
CA PRO A 199 -10.02 -31.08 -57.94
C PRO A 199 -9.46 -29.65 -58.13
N GLU A 200 -9.78 -28.75 -57.21
CA GLU A 200 -9.33 -27.36 -57.22
C GLU A 200 -7.91 -27.21 -56.67
N GLN A 201 -7.45 -28.15 -55.84
CA GLN A 201 -6.10 -28.14 -55.26
C GLN A 201 -5.03 -28.42 -56.31
N GLN A 202 -3.90 -27.73 -56.14
CA GLN A 202 -2.73 -27.85 -57.00
C GLN A 202 -1.62 -28.58 -56.24
N ILE A 203 -1.15 -29.71 -56.78
CA ILE A 203 -0.17 -30.58 -56.14
C ILE A 203 1.20 -30.37 -56.78
N ALA A 204 2.12 -29.79 -56.01
CA ALA A 204 3.54 -29.75 -56.31
C ALA A 204 4.23 -31.02 -55.76
N VAL A 205 4.91 -31.76 -56.62
CA VAL A 205 5.63 -32.98 -56.21
C VAL A 205 7.14 -32.77 -56.27
N THR A 206 7.84 -33.29 -55.28
CA THR A 206 9.29 -33.49 -55.30
C THR A 206 9.61 -34.95 -55.04
N VAL A 207 10.45 -35.54 -55.89
CA VAL A 207 10.95 -36.91 -55.73
C VAL A 207 12.46 -36.86 -55.49
N THR A 208 12.90 -37.14 -54.26
CA THR A 208 14.33 -37.09 -53.91
C THR A 208 14.66 -37.84 -52.62
N SER A 209 15.90 -38.31 -52.48
CA SER A 209 16.43 -38.70 -51.18
C SER A 209 16.49 -37.49 -50.22
N LEU A 210 16.33 -37.73 -48.91
CA LEU A 210 16.40 -36.67 -47.90
C LEU A 210 17.85 -36.43 -47.44
N GLN A 211 18.70 -36.02 -48.38
CA GLN A 211 20.05 -35.51 -48.09
C GLN A 211 20.01 -33.98 -48.11
N ALA A 212 20.81 -33.32 -47.27
CA ALA A 212 20.76 -31.85 -47.12
C ALA A 212 20.92 -31.10 -48.45
N TYR A 213 21.79 -31.57 -49.35
CA TYR A 213 22.02 -30.94 -50.64
C TYR A 213 20.87 -31.10 -51.65
N LYS A 214 19.87 -31.94 -51.34
CA LYS A 214 18.64 -32.08 -52.14
C LYS A 214 17.62 -30.98 -51.86
N GLY A 215 17.87 -30.11 -50.88
CA GLY A 215 17.15 -28.84 -50.72
C GLY A 215 15.69 -28.96 -50.31
N VAL A 216 15.29 -30.07 -49.67
CA VAL A 216 13.90 -30.25 -49.20
C VAL A 216 13.53 -29.19 -48.14
N ASP A 217 14.50 -28.73 -47.36
CA ASP A 217 14.38 -27.59 -46.46
C ASP A 217 14.03 -26.29 -47.20
N ASN A 218 14.69 -26.04 -48.34
CA ASN A 218 14.41 -24.90 -49.21
C ASN A 218 13.00 -24.98 -49.82
N LEU A 219 12.57 -26.18 -50.22
CA LEU A 219 11.20 -26.41 -50.70
C LEU A 219 10.15 -26.10 -49.65
N ILE A 220 10.35 -26.53 -48.39
CA ILE A 220 9.39 -26.31 -47.31
C ILE A 220 9.30 -24.81 -46.97
N ALA A 221 10.42 -24.10 -46.98
CA ALA A 221 10.44 -22.66 -46.84
C ALA A 221 9.69 -21.95 -47.98
N ALA A 222 9.84 -22.42 -49.23
CA ALA A 222 9.06 -21.92 -50.36
C ALA A 222 7.56 -22.25 -50.24
N ALA A 223 7.23 -23.45 -49.78
CA ALA A 223 5.85 -23.89 -49.55
C ALA A 223 5.15 -23.00 -48.51
N ALA A 224 5.84 -22.61 -47.43
CA ALA A 224 5.31 -21.67 -46.43
C ALA A 224 4.86 -20.35 -47.07
N LYS A 225 5.68 -19.81 -47.98
CA LYS A 225 5.39 -18.55 -48.68
C LYS A 225 4.28 -18.71 -49.71
N ALA A 226 4.31 -19.79 -50.47
CA ALA A 226 3.34 -20.06 -51.53
C ALA A 226 1.94 -20.34 -50.95
N CYS A 227 1.84 -21.16 -49.90
CA CYS A 227 0.55 -21.49 -49.26
C CYS A 227 -0.14 -20.27 -48.62
N VAL A 228 0.60 -19.23 -48.24
CA VAL A 228 0.03 -17.97 -47.75
C VAL A 228 -0.68 -17.21 -48.87
N GLN A 229 -0.19 -17.30 -50.10
CA GLN A 229 -0.77 -16.61 -51.26
C GLN A 229 -1.85 -17.44 -51.96
N ASP A 230 -1.72 -18.76 -51.98
CA ASP A 230 -2.71 -19.67 -52.55
C ASP A 230 -2.91 -20.90 -51.65
N GLU A 231 -4.02 -20.91 -50.91
CA GLU A 231 -4.38 -22.01 -50.01
C GLU A 231 -4.69 -23.32 -50.76
N ARG A 232 -4.87 -23.29 -52.08
CA ARG A 232 -5.13 -24.51 -52.89
C ARG A 232 -3.87 -25.35 -53.07
N LEU A 233 -2.69 -24.82 -52.76
CA LEU A 233 -1.43 -25.52 -52.92
C LEU A 233 -1.26 -26.66 -51.90
N VAL A 234 -0.76 -27.78 -52.41
CA VAL A 234 -0.37 -28.96 -51.63
C VAL A 234 0.97 -29.45 -52.15
N PHE A 235 1.85 -29.84 -51.25
CA PHE A 235 3.20 -30.31 -51.54
C PHE A 235 3.33 -31.76 -51.13
N ALA A 236 3.83 -32.61 -52.02
CA ALA A 236 4.10 -34.00 -51.72
C ALA A 236 5.57 -34.34 -51.99
N ILE A 237 6.25 -34.84 -50.97
CA ILE A 237 7.66 -35.19 -50.99
C ILE A 237 7.77 -36.71 -50.95
N ALA A 238 8.15 -37.30 -52.07
CA ALA A 238 8.42 -38.73 -52.20
C ALA A 238 9.92 -39.02 -52.09
N GLY A 239 10.28 -39.87 -51.14
CA GLY A 239 11.64 -40.34 -50.91
C GLY A 239 11.91 -40.62 -49.43
N SER A 240 13.04 -41.26 -49.19
CA SER A 240 13.50 -41.63 -47.85
C SER A 240 14.86 -41.01 -47.54
N GLY A 241 15.19 -40.99 -46.26
CA GLY A 241 16.52 -40.68 -45.78
C GLY A 241 16.67 -41.12 -44.33
N PRO A 242 17.79 -40.76 -43.70
CA PRO A 242 18.05 -41.09 -42.31
C PRO A 242 16.92 -40.60 -41.37
N PRO A 243 16.63 -41.29 -40.26
CA PRO A 243 15.59 -40.91 -39.32
C PRO A 243 15.68 -39.44 -38.86
N GLU A 244 16.90 -38.94 -38.67
CA GLU A 244 17.17 -37.54 -38.31
C GLU A 244 16.75 -36.54 -39.40
N ALA A 245 16.92 -36.88 -40.68
CA ALA A 245 16.49 -36.02 -41.79
C ALA A 245 14.96 -36.01 -41.93
N VAL A 246 14.32 -37.17 -41.69
CA VAL A 246 12.84 -37.26 -41.65
C VAL A 246 12.29 -36.48 -40.46
N ALA A 247 12.94 -36.53 -39.29
CA ALA A 247 12.56 -35.75 -38.13
C ALA A 247 12.68 -34.24 -38.41
N ALA A 248 13.83 -33.79 -38.92
CA ALA A 248 14.05 -32.39 -39.29
C ALA A 248 13.01 -31.85 -40.29
N LEU A 249 12.65 -32.66 -41.30
CA LEU A 249 11.58 -32.33 -42.23
C LEU A 249 10.24 -32.11 -41.51
N ARG A 250 9.85 -33.04 -40.64
CA ARG A 250 8.58 -32.96 -39.88
C ARG A 250 8.57 -31.77 -38.92
N ASP A 251 9.68 -31.51 -38.25
CA ASP A 251 9.82 -30.39 -37.33
C ASP A 251 9.68 -29.07 -38.07
N GLN A 252 10.31 -28.93 -39.25
CA GLN A 252 10.20 -27.73 -40.07
C GLN A 252 8.77 -27.51 -40.60
N VAL A 253 8.09 -28.58 -41.04
CA VAL A 253 6.68 -28.51 -41.46
C VAL A 253 5.79 -28.01 -40.31
N LYS A 254 6.02 -28.51 -39.10
CA LYS A 254 5.30 -28.11 -37.89
C LYS A 254 5.60 -26.66 -37.48
N GLU A 255 6.87 -26.27 -37.49
CA GLU A 255 7.32 -24.92 -37.16
C GLU A 255 6.68 -23.87 -38.08
N LEU A 256 6.61 -24.18 -39.38
CA LEU A 256 6.02 -23.31 -40.40
C LEU A 256 4.50 -23.48 -40.56
N LYS A 257 3.85 -24.28 -39.69
CA LYS A 257 2.39 -24.51 -39.68
C LYS A 257 1.84 -25.03 -41.01
N LEU A 258 2.58 -25.94 -41.63
CA LEU A 258 2.27 -26.53 -42.94
C LEU A 258 1.64 -27.92 -42.83
N GLU A 259 1.20 -28.33 -41.64
CA GLU A 259 0.49 -29.59 -41.46
C GLU A 259 -0.78 -29.64 -42.33
N GLY A 260 -0.94 -30.74 -43.08
CA GLY A 260 -2.03 -30.88 -44.05
C GLY A 260 -1.81 -30.15 -45.38
N LYS A 261 -0.72 -29.41 -45.54
CA LYS A 261 -0.27 -28.82 -46.83
C LYS A 261 0.97 -29.50 -47.38
N VAL A 262 1.90 -29.93 -46.52
CA VAL A 262 3.10 -30.66 -46.91
C VAL A 262 3.02 -32.11 -46.43
N PHE A 263 3.14 -33.06 -47.35
CA PHE A 263 3.03 -34.49 -47.09
C PHE A 263 4.35 -35.21 -47.44
N HIS A 264 4.93 -35.89 -46.45
CA HIS A 264 6.05 -36.79 -46.68
C HIS A 264 5.52 -38.21 -46.97
N LEU A 265 5.70 -38.68 -48.20
CA LEU A 265 5.18 -39.97 -48.68
C LEU A 265 6.10 -41.16 -48.38
N GLY A 266 7.31 -40.90 -47.86
CA GLY A 266 8.33 -41.93 -47.70
C GLY A 266 8.85 -42.45 -49.05
N PHE A 267 9.54 -43.60 -49.03
CA PHE A 267 10.03 -44.25 -50.25
C PHE A 267 8.86 -44.78 -51.10
N ARG A 268 8.89 -44.53 -52.42
CA ARG A 268 7.84 -44.88 -53.37
C ARG A 268 8.41 -45.52 -54.62
N ASN A 269 7.72 -46.52 -55.16
CA ASN A 269 8.05 -47.19 -56.43
C ASN A 269 7.06 -46.83 -57.56
N ASP A 270 5.94 -46.19 -57.23
CA ASP A 270 4.86 -45.80 -58.12
C ASP A 270 5.04 -44.35 -58.63
N ILE A 271 6.27 -43.99 -59.02
CA ILE A 271 6.63 -42.61 -59.42
C ILE A 271 5.79 -42.13 -60.61
N ALA A 272 5.46 -43.01 -61.56
CA ALA A 272 4.59 -42.67 -62.69
C ALA A 272 3.18 -42.23 -62.25
N ASP A 273 2.58 -42.92 -61.27
CA ASP A 273 1.27 -42.57 -60.71
C ASP A 273 1.33 -41.23 -59.96
N ILE A 274 2.41 -41.01 -59.20
CA ILE A 274 2.65 -39.76 -58.47
C ILE A 274 2.76 -38.59 -59.45
N LEU A 275 3.60 -38.70 -60.48
CA LEU A 275 3.79 -37.66 -61.48
C LEU A 275 2.53 -37.41 -62.30
N ALA A 276 1.76 -38.46 -62.62
CA ALA A 276 0.49 -38.32 -63.33
C ALA A 276 -0.59 -37.61 -62.48
N GLY A 277 -0.55 -37.79 -61.15
CA GLY A 277 -1.45 -37.13 -60.21
C GLY A 277 -1.05 -35.70 -59.84
N ALA A 278 0.18 -35.27 -60.15
CA ALA A 278 0.72 -33.96 -59.85
C ALA A 278 0.31 -32.88 -60.86
N ASP A 279 0.31 -31.61 -60.45
CA ASP A 279 0.12 -30.44 -61.33
C ASP A 279 1.47 -29.85 -61.77
N LEU A 280 2.48 -29.88 -60.91
CA LEU A 280 3.85 -29.48 -61.23
C LEU A 280 4.86 -30.36 -60.49
N PHE A 281 6.08 -30.41 -61.05
CA PHE A 281 7.23 -31.02 -60.40
C PHE A 281 8.20 -29.94 -59.94
N VAL A 282 8.74 -30.09 -58.72
CA VAL A 282 9.72 -29.17 -58.15
C VAL A 282 11.00 -29.92 -57.80
N LEU A 283 12.12 -29.45 -58.33
CA LEU A 283 13.47 -29.91 -57.96
C LEU A 283 14.19 -28.81 -57.18
N PRO A 284 14.27 -28.89 -55.84
CA PRO A 284 14.84 -27.84 -55.00
C PRO A 284 16.34 -28.02 -54.71
N SER A 285 17.02 -28.95 -55.39
CA SER A 285 18.38 -29.37 -55.09
C SER A 285 19.41 -28.22 -55.15
N ALA A 286 20.37 -28.20 -54.23
CA ALA A 286 21.51 -27.29 -54.33
C ALA A 286 22.57 -27.79 -55.33
N LYS A 287 22.60 -29.09 -55.60
CA LYS A 287 23.60 -29.72 -56.46
C LYS A 287 23.09 -31.01 -57.11
N GLU A 288 23.21 -31.10 -58.43
CA GLU A 288 22.89 -32.28 -59.24
C GLU A 288 23.87 -32.37 -60.41
N ALA A 289 24.18 -33.57 -60.91
CA ALA A 289 24.87 -33.71 -62.19
C ALA A 289 23.87 -33.64 -63.36
N PHE A 290 22.89 -34.55 -63.35
CA PHE A 290 21.80 -34.62 -64.33
C PHE A 290 20.61 -35.42 -63.74
N PRO A 291 19.65 -34.75 -63.07
CA PRO A 291 18.65 -35.41 -62.21
C PRO A 291 17.55 -36.13 -63.00
N LEU A 292 17.59 -37.47 -63.02
CA LEU A 292 16.64 -38.31 -63.80
C LEU A 292 15.16 -37.97 -63.57
N VAL A 293 14.79 -37.64 -62.34
CA VAL A 293 13.40 -37.30 -61.95
C VAL A 293 12.83 -36.10 -62.70
N VAL A 294 13.67 -35.17 -63.18
CA VAL A 294 13.23 -34.08 -64.06
C VAL A 294 12.79 -34.62 -65.41
N LEU A 295 13.53 -35.59 -65.98
CA LEU A 295 13.13 -36.24 -67.23
C LEU A 295 11.86 -37.07 -67.05
N GLU A 296 11.71 -37.75 -65.93
CA GLU A 296 10.50 -38.50 -65.59
C GLU A 296 9.30 -37.55 -65.54
N ALA A 297 9.42 -36.39 -64.88
CA ALA A 297 8.39 -35.37 -64.84
C ALA A 297 8.05 -34.81 -66.23
N MET A 298 9.07 -34.47 -67.03
CA MET A 298 8.90 -34.01 -68.41
C MET A 298 8.19 -35.07 -69.27
N SER A 299 8.52 -36.36 -69.12
CA SER A 299 7.88 -37.45 -69.87
C SER A 299 6.37 -37.57 -69.60
N HIS A 300 5.95 -37.18 -68.39
CA HIS A 300 4.54 -37.10 -67.96
C HIS A 300 3.88 -35.76 -68.30
N GLY A 301 4.60 -34.87 -69.00
CA GLY A 301 4.14 -33.54 -69.37
C GLY A 301 3.84 -32.65 -68.18
N ARG A 302 4.59 -32.80 -67.08
CA ARG A 302 4.49 -31.89 -65.94
C ARG A 302 5.40 -30.67 -66.17
N PRO A 303 4.92 -29.44 -65.94
CA PRO A 303 5.81 -28.29 -65.86
C PRO A 303 6.80 -28.49 -64.70
N VAL A 304 8.04 -28.06 -64.89
CA VAL A 304 9.13 -28.23 -63.92
C VAL A 304 9.57 -26.89 -63.38
N VAL A 305 9.65 -26.74 -62.06
CA VAL A 305 10.41 -25.68 -61.42
C VAL A 305 11.66 -26.31 -60.81
N ALA A 306 12.83 -25.98 -61.32
CA ALA A 306 14.09 -26.52 -60.86
C ALA A 306 15.02 -25.42 -60.39
N THR A 307 15.88 -25.72 -59.44
CA THR A 307 17.02 -24.86 -59.11
C THR A 307 18.10 -24.93 -60.18
N ASP A 308 18.87 -23.86 -60.31
CA ASP A 308 20.02 -23.72 -61.20
C ASP A 308 21.24 -24.47 -60.66
N CYS A 309 21.27 -25.79 -60.85
CA CYS A 309 22.35 -26.64 -60.37
C CYS A 309 22.71 -27.71 -61.40
N GLY A 310 23.99 -27.75 -61.75
CA GLY A 310 24.52 -28.66 -62.77
C GLY A 310 23.68 -28.70 -64.04
N GLY A 311 23.22 -29.90 -64.42
CA GLY A 311 22.52 -30.12 -65.68
C GLY A 311 21.06 -29.65 -65.77
N THR A 312 20.48 -29.01 -64.74
CA THR A 312 19.06 -28.63 -64.77
C THR A 312 18.71 -27.64 -65.88
N ARG A 313 19.59 -26.66 -66.16
CA ARG A 313 19.44 -25.70 -67.27
C ARG A 313 19.46 -26.33 -68.65
N GLU A 314 20.10 -27.48 -68.77
CA GLU A 314 20.18 -28.22 -70.04
C GLU A 314 18.87 -28.98 -70.30
N MET A 315 18.14 -29.32 -69.24
CA MET A 315 16.88 -30.04 -69.27
C MET A 315 15.70 -29.10 -69.42
N VAL A 316 15.63 -28.06 -68.58
CA VAL A 316 14.52 -27.10 -68.50
C VAL A 316 14.93 -25.78 -69.15
N ILE A 317 14.24 -25.41 -70.24
CA ILE A 317 14.36 -24.08 -70.83
C ILE A 317 13.49 -23.12 -70.02
N ASP A 318 14.13 -22.17 -69.35
CA ASP A 318 13.49 -21.18 -68.49
C ASP A 318 12.42 -20.38 -69.25
N GLY A 319 11.22 -20.28 -68.66
CA GLY A 319 10.05 -19.63 -69.26
C GLY A 319 9.36 -20.42 -70.39
N GLU A 320 9.95 -21.51 -70.89
CA GLU A 320 9.38 -22.28 -72.01
C GLU A 320 8.88 -23.67 -71.61
N THR A 321 9.71 -24.48 -70.96
CA THR A 321 9.35 -25.84 -70.52
C THR A 321 9.13 -25.92 -69.01
N GLY A 322 9.30 -24.81 -68.32
CA GLY A 322 9.35 -24.70 -66.87
C GLY A 322 10.16 -23.47 -66.45
N PHE A 323 10.57 -23.42 -65.18
CA PHE A 323 11.40 -22.33 -64.65
C PHE A 323 12.68 -22.85 -64.00
N VAL A 324 13.75 -22.07 -64.14
CA VAL A 324 15.02 -22.31 -63.47
C VAL A 324 15.32 -21.16 -62.51
N VAL A 325 15.36 -21.46 -61.21
CA VAL A 325 15.54 -20.46 -60.14
C VAL A 325 16.90 -20.60 -59.46
N PRO A 326 17.44 -19.58 -58.79
CA PRO A 326 18.69 -19.71 -58.03
C PRO A 326 18.62 -20.80 -56.96
N VAL A 327 19.76 -21.46 -56.67
CA VAL A 327 19.87 -22.41 -55.55
C VAL A 327 19.67 -21.69 -54.21
N LYS A 328 19.01 -22.37 -53.25
CA LYS A 328 18.77 -21.86 -51.89
C LYS A 328 17.99 -20.53 -51.85
N ASP A 329 17.15 -20.30 -52.85
CA ASP A 329 16.25 -19.14 -52.91
C ASP A 329 14.78 -19.60 -52.81
N PRO A 330 14.22 -19.65 -51.59
CA PRO A 330 12.84 -20.08 -51.39
C PRO A 330 11.82 -19.05 -51.89
N ASP A 331 12.20 -17.76 -52.02
CA ASP A 331 11.32 -16.72 -52.56
C ASP A 331 11.11 -16.92 -54.06
N ALA A 332 12.21 -17.04 -54.82
CA ALA A 332 12.15 -17.30 -56.25
C ALA A 332 11.45 -18.63 -56.55
N LEU A 333 11.70 -19.67 -55.74
CA LEU A 333 11.03 -20.95 -55.88
C LEU A 333 9.52 -20.82 -55.67
N ALA A 334 9.09 -20.12 -54.61
CA ALA A 334 7.67 -19.88 -54.32
C ALA A 334 6.97 -19.07 -55.42
N GLU A 335 7.62 -18.02 -55.93
CA GLU A 335 7.09 -17.17 -57.00
C GLU A 335 6.77 -17.99 -58.25
N ARG A 336 7.70 -18.86 -58.70
CA ARG A 336 7.51 -19.68 -59.90
C ARG A 336 6.51 -20.82 -59.71
N ILE A 337 6.40 -21.35 -58.50
CA ILE A 337 5.33 -22.31 -58.15
C ILE A 337 3.97 -21.61 -58.25
N LEU A 338 3.84 -20.41 -57.68
CA LEU A 338 2.61 -19.63 -57.73
C LEU A 338 2.23 -19.23 -59.17
N GLU A 339 3.21 -18.88 -60.00
CA GLU A 339 2.99 -18.53 -61.40
C GLU A 339 2.38 -19.70 -62.18
N ILE A 340 2.94 -20.91 -62.07
CA ILE A 340 2.41 -22.12 -62.73
C ILE A 340 1.05 -22.53 -62.17
N CYS A 341 0.87 -22.48 -60.85
CA CYS A 341 -0.37 -22.90 -60.20
C CYS A 341 -1.51 -21.89 -60.35
N GLY A 342 -1.18 -20.61 -60.52
CA GLY A 342 -2.11 -19.53 -60.77
C GLY A 342 -2.69 -19.56 -62.18
N ASP A 343 -1.90 -20.02 -63.17
CA ASP A 343 -2.31 -20.15 -64.57
C ASP A 343 -2.15 -21.60 -65.08
N LYS A 344 -3.25 -22.37 -65.00
CA LYS A 344 -3.30 -23.76 -65.49
C LYS A 344 -2.98 -23.89 -66.98
N ALA A 345 -3.28 -22.88 -67.80
CA ALA A 345 -2.99 -22.92 -69.23
C ALA A 345 -1.48 -22.77 -69.48
N LEU A 346 -0.82 -21.87 -68.74
CA LEU A 346 0.63 -21.75 -68.74
C LEU A 346 1.30 -23.06 -68.32
N GLY A 347 0.88 -23.63 -67.18
CA GLY A 347 1.41 -24.90 -66.68
C GLY A 347 1.25 -26.05 -67.68
N ALA A 348 0.08 -26.19 -68.30
CA ALA A 348 -0.16 -27.21 -69.33
C ALA A 348 0.71 -27.01 -70.58
N ALA A 349 0.85 -25.77 -71.06
CA ALA A 349 1.67 -25.44 -72.22
C ALA A 349 3.17 -25.71 -71.96
N MET A 350 3.67 -25.33 -70.77
CA MET A 350 5.04 -25.65 -70.36
C MET A 350 5.27 -27.16 -70.25
N GLY A 351 4.33 -27.88 -69.65
CA GLY A 351 4.38 -29.34 -69.55
C GLY A 351 4.41 -30.04 -70.91
N GLU A 352 3.60 -29.61 -71.88
CA GLU A 352 3.59 -30.15 -73.24
C GLU A 352 4.92 -29.90 -73.96
N LYS A 353 5.45 -28.67 -73.88
CA LYS A 353 6.77 -28.34 -74.44
C LYS A 353 7.89 -29.16 -73.77
N GLY A 354 7.82 -29.34 -72.45
CA GLY A 354 8.73 -30.21 -71.70
C GLY A 354 8.68 -31.67 -72.18
N ARG A 355 7.48 -32.21 -72.41
CA ARG A 355 7.30 -33.57 -72.94
C ARG A 355 7.83 -33.74 -74.35
N ARG A 356 7.62 -32.75 -75.21
CA ARG A 356 8.18 -32.72 -76.56
C ARG A 356 9.70 -32.74 -76.50
N ARG A 357 10.31 -31.88 -75.67
CA ARG A 357 11.75 -31.84 -75.45
C ARG A 357 12.31 -33.17 -74.93
N TYR A 358 11.62 -33.81 -73.97
CA TYR A 358 11.96 -35.15 -73.51
C TYR A 358 12.00 -36.16 -74.65
N THR A 359 10.98 -36.14 -75.52
CA THR A 359 10.87 -37.07 -76.65
C THR A 359 11.97 -36.85 -77.68
N GLU A 360 12.35 -35.59 -77.91
CA GLU A 360 13.38 -35.19 -78.89
C GLU A 360 14.82 -35.43 -78.41
N ARG A 361 15.10 -35.46 -77.09
CA ARG A 361 16.49 -35.49 -76.59
C ARG A 361 16.80 -36.51 -75.49
N PHE A 362 15.82 -36.90 -74.68
CA PHE A 362 16.07 -37.56 -73.38
C PHE A 362 15.34 -38.90 -73.21
N THR A 363 14.89 -39.49 -74.31
CA THR A 363 14.32 -40.85 -74.28
C THR A 363 15.41 -41.89 -74.03
N LEU A 364 15.03 -43.03 -73.47
CA LEU A 364 15.92 -44.18 -73.35
C LEU A 364 16.57 -44.55 -74.69
N GLN A 365 15.83 -44.44 -75.80
CA GLN A 365 16.36 -44.76 -77.13
C GLN A 365 17.50 -43.83 -77.55
N HIS A 366 17.40 -42.52 -77.31
CA HIS A 366 18.48 -41.58 -77.61
C HIS A 366 19.74 -41.90 -76.80
N TYR A 367 19.57 -42.18 -75.50
CA TYR A 367 20.65 -42.55 -74.61
C TYR A 367 21.35 -43.85 -75.06
N VAL A 368 20.58 -44.91 -75.36
CA VAL A 368 21.12 -46.19 -75.83
C VAL A 368 21.82 -46.05 -77.19
N ASN A 369 21.27 -45.25 -78.12
CA ASN A 369 21.88 -45.02 -79.42
C ASN A 369 23.23 -44.32 -79.29
N ALA A 370 23.34 -43.30 -78.44
CA ALA A 370 24.59 -42.59 -78.20
C ALA A 370 25.70 -43.52 -77.64
N PHE A 371 25.35 -44.43 -76.73
CA PHE A 371 26.29 -45.45 -76.24
C PHE A 371 26.59 -46.52 -77.27
N THR A 372 25.62 -46.91 -78.09
CA THR A 372 25.82 -47.86 -79.19
C THR A 372 26.86 -47.34 -80.17
N GLU A 373 26.74 -46.06 -80.57
CA GLU A 373 27.73 -45.37 -81.42
C GLU A 373 29.12 -45.34 -80.74
N LEU A 374 29.17 -44.90 -79.47
CA LEU A 374 30.41 -44.83 -78.71
C LEU A 374 31.15 -46.17 -78.64
N TYR A 375 30.44 -47.27 -78.32
CA TYR A 375 31.07 -48.59 -78.23
C TYR A 375 31.55 -49.10 -79.59
N GLN A 376 30.86 -48.76 -80.68
CA GLN A 376 31.28 -49.15 -82.03
C GLN A 376 32.53 -48.40 -82.52
N GLU A 377 32.75 -47.18 -82.04
CA GLU A 377 33.95 -46.38 -82.34
C GLU A 377 35.22 -46.88 -81.63
N MET A 378 35.08 -47.83 -80.70
CA MET A 378 36.17 -48.31 -79.84
C MET A 378 36.61 -49.77 -80.10
N PRO A 379 36.85 -50.23 -81.36
CA PRO A 379 37.28 -51.59 -81.59
C PRO A 379 38.76 -51.83 -81.20
N GLY A 380 39.06 -53.06 -80.75
CA GLY A 380 40.42 -53.56 -80.50
C GLY A 380 40.97 -53.33 -79.09
N ILE A 381 42.09 -53.99 -78.78
CA ILE A 381 42.78 -53.90 -77.48
C ILE A 381 43.94 -52.91 -77.60
N ASN A 382 44.13 -52.04 -76.61
CA ASN A 382 45.28 -51.15 -76.49
C ASN A 382 46.53 -51.89 -76.01
N LYS A 383 47.70 -51.28 -76.21
CA LYS A 383 48.85 -51.60 -75.36
C LYS A 383 48.54 -51.18 -73.92
N PRO A 384 48.88 -51.99 -72.90
CA PRO A 384 48.77 -51.57 -71.50
C PRO A 384 49.43 -50.20 -71.27
N ARG A 385 48.67 -49.26 -70.69
CA ARG A 385 49.13 -47.92 -70.31
C ARG A 385 49.92 -47.93 -69.00
N LEU A 386 49.61 -48.89 -68.12
CA LEU A 386 50.29 -49.07 -66.85
C LEU A 386 50.99 -50.43 -66.80
N THR A 387 52.25 -50.41 -66.35
CA THR A 387 52.90 -51.64 -65.90
C THR A 387 52.34 -52.07 -64.54
N SER A 388 52.45 -53.36 -64.21
CA SER A 388 52.04 -53.88 -62.90
C SER A 388 52.71 -53.17 -61.72
N ARG A 389 53.94 -52.69 -61.91
CA ARG A 389 54.68 -51.90 -60.91
C ARG A 389 54.09 -50.49 -60.71
N GLN A 390 53.73 -49.80 -61.79
CA GLN A 390 53.13 -48.46 -61.71
C GLN A 390 51.72 -48.51 -61.10
N ALA A 391 50.93 -49.52 -61.44
CA ALA A 391 49.61 -49.73 -60.84
C ALA A 391 49.72 -49.99 -59.32
N SER A 392 50.68 -50.82 -58.90
CA SER A 392 50.95 -51.08 -57.47
C SER A 392 51.36 -49.80 -56.71
N LEU A 393 52.16 -48.93 -57.32
CA LEU A 393 52.54 -47.63 -56.73
C LEU A 393 51.36 -46.67 -56.62
N LEU A 394 50.51 -46.58 -57.66
CA LEU A 394 49.32 -45.72 -57.66
C LEU A 394 48.39 -46.09 -56.51
N LYS A 395 48.23 -47.39 -56.33
CA LYS A 395 47.46 -47.98 -55.26
C LYS A 395 48.02 -47.65 -53.87
N SER A 396 49.31 -47.87 -53.62
CA SER A 396 49.92 -47.53 -52.32
C SER A 396 49.86 -46.04 -52.00
N PHE A 397 49.84 -45.17 -53.00
CA PHE A 397 49.61 -43.75 -52.80
C PHE A 397 48.19 -43.43 -52.36
N ILE A 398 47.19 -43.96 -53.08
CA ILE A 398 45.77 -43.80 -52.76
C ILE A 398 45.49 -44.28 -51.32
N GLU A 399 46.02 -45.44 -50.95
CA GLU A 399 45.92 -46.03 -49.60
C GLU A 399 46.41 -45.08 -48.50
N ALA A 400 47.59 -44.50 -48.66
CA ALA A 400 48.17 -43.65 -47.64
C ALA A 400 47.56 -42.24 -47.61
N TYR A 401 47.15 -41.71 -48.75
CA TYR A 401 46.44 -40.43 -48.82
C TYR A 401 45.06 -40.53 -48.15
N VAL A 402 44.37 -41.66 -48.36
CA VAL A 402 43.14 -41.99 -47.63
C VAL A 402 43.38 -41.96 -46.13
N GLU A 403 44.41 -42.64 -45.63
CA GLU A 403 44.69 -42.74 -44.20
C GLU A 403 44.98 -41.36 -43.59
N TYR A 404 45.69 -40.51 -44.33
CA TYR A 404 45.85 -39.09 -43.98
C TYR A 404 44.52 -38.35 -43.85
N LEU A 405 43.62 -38.48 -44.83
CA LEU A 405 42.31 -37.84 -44.79
C LEU A 405 41.39 -38.39 -43.69
N LYS A 406 41.49 -39.67 -43.33
CA LYS A 406 40.73 -40.26 -42.20
C LYS A 406 41.09 -39.52 -40.92
N THR A 407 42.38 -39.35 -40.64
CA THR A 407 42.83 -38.70 -39.40
C THR A 407 42.54 -37.21 -39.39
N MET A 408 42.71 -36.52 -40.52
CA MET A 408 42.39 -35.09 -40.66
C MET A 408 40.89 -34.76 -40.54
N ARG A 409 39.99 -35.76 -40.56
CA ARG A 409 38.55 -35.58 -40.35
C ARG A 409 38.07 -35.81 -38.93
N VAL A 410 38.78 -36.64 -38.18
CA VAL A 410 38.46 -36.87 -36.77
C VAL A 410 38.77 -35.60 -35.98
N ILE A 411 39.80 -34.86 -36.37
CA ILE A 411 40.25 -33.64 -35.69
C ILE A 411 39.15 -32.55 -35.66
N PRO A 412 38.56 -32.09 -36.78
CA PRO A 412 37.51 -31.06 -36.74
C PRO A 412 36.24 -31.49 -35.99
N LYS A 413 35.86 -32.77 -36.04
CA LYS A 413 34.70 -33.29 -35.31
C LYS A 413 34.97 -33.32 -33.80
N LEU A 414 36.17 -33.75 -33.40
CA LEU A 414 36.61 -33.68 -32.01
C LEU A 414 36.71 -32.23 -31.53
N GLU A 415 37.20 -31.29 -32.36
CA GLU A 415 37.24 -29.85 -32.06
C GLU A 415 35.84 -29.24 -31.92
N GLN A 416 34.89 -29.63 -32.78
CA GLN A 416 33.50 -29.18 -32.71
C GLN A 416 32.79 -29.73 -31.47
N GLU A 417 32.97 -31.01 -31.15
CA GLU A 417 32.49 -31.63 -29.91
C GLU A 417 33.12 -30.97 -28.67
N LEU A 418 34.41 -30.67 -28.72
CA LEU A 418 35.13 -29.94 -27.68
C LEU A 418 34.53 -28.53 -27.50
N GLY A 419 34.24 -27.83 -28.60
CA GLY A 419 33.56 -26.54 -28.59
C GLY A 419 32.13 -26.60 -28.06
N TYR A 420 31.38 -27.66 -28.36
CA TYR A 420 30.04 -27.91 -27.82
C TYR A 420 30.07 -28.17 -26.31
N GLN A 421 30.99 -29.01 -25.84
CA GLN A 421 31.16 -29.29 -24.40
C GLN A 421 31.61 -28.04 -23.62
N LYS A 422 32.49 -27.21 -24.21
CA LYS A 422 32.86 -25.89 -23.65
C LYS A 422 31.65 -24.94 -23.55
N ARG A 423 30.74 -24.95 -24.53
CA ARG A 423 29.48 -24.17 -24.48
C ARG A 423 28.48 -24.68 -23.45
N GLN A 424 28.27 -26.00 -23.36
CA GLN A 424 27.42 -26.61 -22.33
C GLN A 424 27.93 -26.29 -20.91
N LEU A 425 29.24 -26.34 -20.70
CA LEU A 425 29.86 -25.92 -19.44
C LEU A 425 29.63 -24.41 -19.18
N ALA A 426 29.70 -23.56 -20.20
CA ALA A 426 29.41 -22.13 -20.06
C ALA A 426 27.93 -21.87 -19.72
N GLU A 427 27.00 -22.52 -20.42
CA GLU A 427 25.55 -22.41 -20.18
C GLU A 427 25.14 -22.93 -18.81
N SER A 428 25.67 -24.09 -18.37
CA SER A 428 25.45 -24.62 -17.02
C SER A 428 25.98 -23.65 -15.96
N ASN A 429 27.17 -23.06 -16.15
CA ASN A 429 27.70 -22.03 -15.26
C ASN A 429 26.82 -20.77 -15.22
N THR A 430 26.28 -20.33 -16.36
CA THR A 430 25.37 -19.17 -16.44
C THR A 430 24.04 -19.45 -15.73
N LEU A 431 23.43 -20.60 -15.95
CA LEU A 431 22.18 -20.99 -15.29
C LEU A 431 22.35 -21.12 -13.78
N LEU A 432 23.50 -21.64 -13.34
CA LEU A 432 23.81 -21.74 -11.92
C LEU A 432 24.06 -20.36 -11.28
N ALA A 433 24.72 -19.44 -12.01
CA ALA A 433 24.89 -18.06 -11.57
C ALA A 433 23.54 -17.33 -11.46
N GLN A 434 22.64 -17.51 -12.43
CA GLN A 434 21.27 -16.98 -12.38
C GLN A 434 20.47 -17.53 -11.19
N LYS A 435 20.61 -18.82 -10.87
CA LYS A 435 19.99 -19.40 -9.67
C LYS A 435 20.55 -18.83 -8.37
N GLN A 436 21.87 -18.61 -8.30
CA GLN A 436 22.51 -17.98 -7.14
C GLN A 436 22.03 -16.52 -6.97
N GLU A 437 21.92 -15.78 -8.07
CA GLU A 437 21.44 -14.40 -8.05
C GLU A 437 19.96 -14.31 -7.68
N ALA A 438 19.10 -15.16 -8.25
CA ALA A 438 17.67 -15.20 -7.90
C ALA A 438 17.43 -15.53 -6.41
N LEU A 439 18.24 -16.43 -5.84
CA LEU A 439 18.19 -16.75 -4.41
C LEU A 439 18.63 -15.54 -3.56
N LEU A 440 19.71 -14.86 -3.94
CA LEU A 440 20.22 -13.67 -3.22
C LEU A 440 19.28 -12.46 -3.32
N VAL A 441 18.64 -12.24 -4.46
CA VAL A 441 17.69 -11.13 -4.67
C VAL A 441 16.40 -11.38 -3.87
N SER A 442 15.85 -12.60 -3.93
CA SER A 442 14.67 -12.99 -3.12
C SER A 442 14.90 -12.78 -1.63
N GLU A 443 16.07 -13.16 -1.11
CA GLU A 443 16.36 -13.01 0.31
C GLU A 443 16.71 -11.56 0.69
N ARG A 444 17.33 -10.76 -0.18
CA ARG A 444 17.56 -9.32 0.06
C ARG A 444 16.26 -8.51 0.16
N GLU A 445 15.30 -8.75 -0.73
CA GLU A 445 14.01 -8.05 -0.70
C GLU A 445 13.27 -8.36 0.61
N ARG A 446 13.31 -9.62 1.07
CA ARG A 446 12.65 -10.06 2.31
C ARG A 446 13.35 -9.59 3.60
N VAL A 447 14.68 -9.52 3.61
CA VAL A 447 15.44 -8.93 4.72
C VAL A 447 15.16 -7.43 4.81
N SER A 448 15.05 -6.74 3.67
CA SER A 448 14.69 -5.32 3.63
C SER A 448 13.28 -5.08 4.18
N GLU A 449 12.30 -5.91 3.82
CA GLU A 449 10.93 -5.82 4.37
C GLU A 449 10.90 -6.06 5.89
N THR A 450 11.70 -7.02 6.38
CA THR A 450 11.80 -7.33 7.81
C THR A 450 12.50 -6.21 8.58
N GLN A 451 13.55 -5.60 8.03
CA GLN A 451 14.19 -4.41 8.60
C GLN A 451 13.23 -3.22 8.67
N GLN A 452 12.45 -2.99 7.62
CA GLN A 452 11.49 -1.88 7.58
C GLN A 452 10.38 -2.05 8.63
N HIS A 453 9.91 -3.29 8.84
CA HIS A 453 8.97 -3.59 9.94
C HIS A 453 9.63 -3.47 11.31
N ALA A 454 10.88 -3.90 11.47
CA ALA A 454 11.62 -3.75 12.74
C ALA A 454 11.83 -2.27 13.11
N GLU A 455 12.16 -1.41 12.13
CA GLU A 455 12.29 0.04 12.33
C GLU A 455 10.94 0.70 12.70
N GLN A 456 9.84 0.27 12.08
CA GLN A 456 8.50 0.75 12.43
C GLN A 456 8.09 0.35 13.86
N ILE A 457 8.38 -0.89 14.28
CA ILE A 457 8.12 -1.35 15.65
C ILE A 457 9.03 -0.62 16.64
N LEU A 458 10.32 -0.42 16.34
CA LEU A 458 11.25 0.34 17.20
C LEU A 458 10.80 1.79 17.38
N SER A 459 10.30 2.42 16.31
CA SER A 459 9.73 3.77 16.35
C SER A 459 8.48 3.83 17.24
N LEU A 460 7.60 2.82 17.15
CA LEU A 460 6.43 2.72 18.01
C LEU A 460 6.82 2.58 19.49
N VAL A 461 7.79 1.71 19.78
CA VAL A 461 8.30 1.48 21.14
C VAL A 461 8.93 2.76 21.73
N GLN A 462 9.71 3.51 20.95
CA GLN A 462 10.26 4.81 21.38
C GLN A 462 9.18 5.85 21.66
N GLN A 463 8.10 5.83 20.89
CA GLN A 463 7.00 6.78 21.04
C GLN A 463 6.11 6.44 22.24
N ILE A 464 5.92 5.15 22.53
CA ILE A 464 5.29 4.64 23.76
C ILE A 464 6.13 5.03 24.99
N GLU A 465 7.46 4.86 24.96
CA GLU A 465 8.35 5.26 26.06
C GLU A 465 8.31 6.77 26.32
N SER A 466 8.35 7.60 25.26
CA SER A 466 8.31 9.05 25.41
C SER A 466 6.99 9.53 26.01
N ASN A 467 5.87 8.90 25.66
CA ASN A 467 4.56 9.29 26.15
C ASN A 467 4.30 8.77 27.57
N ALA A 468 4.75 7.56 27.92
CA ALA A 468 4.70 7.06 29.29
C ALA A 468 5.53 7.93 30.25
N GLN A 469 6.72 8.38 29.82
CA GLN A 469 7.52 9.33 30.61
C GLN A 469 6.85 10.70 30.78
N LYS A 470 6.13 11.19 29.75
CA LYS A 470 5.36 12.44 29.85
C LYS A 470 4.16 12.28 30.79
N GLN A 471 3.47 11.15 30.74
CA GLN A 471 2.32 10.88 31.59
C GLN A 471 2.71 10.74 33.07
N ILE A 472 3.78 10.00 33.38
CA ILE A 472 4.34 9.89 34.74
C ILE A 472 4.80 11.27 35.26
N ALA A 473 5.36 12.14 34.40
CA ALA A 473 5.77 13.48 34.78
C ALA A 473 4.58 14.43 35.06
N VAL A 474 3.49 14.31 34.30
CA VAL A 474 2.25 15.09 34.49
C VAL A 474 1.50 14.63 35.75
N GLU A 475 1.42 13.33 35.99
CA GLU A 475 0.77 12.74 37.17
C GLU A 475 1.53 13.10 38.47
N ALA A 476 2.87 13.02 38.47
CA ALA A 476 3.69 13.45 39.61
C ALA A 476 3.56 14.97 39.91
N GLN A 477 3.36 15.80 38.88
CA GLN A 477 3.11 17.25 39.05
C GLN A 477 1.70 17.54 39.57
N LEU A 478 0.70 16.76 39.14
CA LEU A 478 -0.68 16.87 39.62
C LEU A 478 -0.79 16.49 41.11
N GLU A 479 -0.09 15.43 41.54
CA GLU A 479 -0.06 14.98 42.93
C GLU A 479 0.61 16.01 43.87
N GLN A 480 1.75 16.59 43.45
CA GLN A 480 2.41 17.66 44.21
C GLN A 480 1.54 18.93 44.34
N LYS A 481 0.75 19.25 43.31
CA LYS A 481 -0.16 20.41 43.32
C LYS A 481 -1.44 20.14 44.11
N ASN A 482 -1.97 18.92 44.10
CA ASN A 482 -3.13 18.52 44.91
C ASN A 482 -2.83 18.57 46.41
N LEU A 483 -1.63 18.12 46.83
CA LEU A 483 -1.18 18.25 48.23
C LEU A 483 -1.06 19.72 48.67
N ARG A 484 -0.62 20.60 47.76
CA ARG A 484 -0.48 22.05 48.02
C ARG A 484 -1.82 22.80 48.03
N GLN A 485 -2.78 22.39 47.19
CA GLN A 485 -4.14 22.91 47.20
C GLN A 485 -4.87 22.48 48.49
N ALA A 486 -4.74 21.23 48.92
CA ALA A 486 -5.36 20.73 50.15
C ALA A 486 -4.83 21.45 51.41
N ASP A 487 -3.53 21.74 51.49
CA ASP A 487 -2.92 22.53 52.58
C ASP A 487 -3.43 23.99 52.60
N LEU A 488 -3.63 24.60 51.42
CA LEU A 488 -4.19 25.97 51.29
C LEU A 488 -5.69 26.02 51.62
N GLU A 489 -6.48 25.04 51.21
CA GLU A 489 -7.92 24.96 51.51
C GLU A 489 -8.17 24.71 53.00
N GLN A 490 -7.33 23.90 53.66
CA GLN A 490 -7.39 23.69 55.11
C GLN A 490 -7.08 24.99 55.88
N LYS A 491 -6.04 25.74 55.47
CA LYS A 491 -5.69 27.04 56.06
C LYS A 491 -6.76 28.12 55.84
N LEU A 492 -7.43 28.12 54.69
CA LEU A 492 -8.53 29.05 54.37
C LEU A 492 -9.81 28.73 55.17
N SER A 493 -10.08 27.45 55.44
CA SER A 493 -11.21 26.99 56.24
C SER A 493 -11.04 27.35 57.74
N GLU A 494 -9.83 27.26 58.27
CA GLU A 494 -9.52 27.67 59.65
C GLU A 494 -9.66 29.20 59.84
N ALA A 495 -9.23 30.01 58.86
CA ALA A 495 -9.39 31.48 58.90
C ALA A 495 -10.86 31.95 58.74
N SER A 496 -11.70 31.21 58.03
CA SER A 496 -13.10 31.56 57.78
C SER A 496 -14.02 31.32 58.98
N HIS A 497 -13.65 30.41 59.89
CA HIS A 497 -14.47 30.06 61.06
C HIS A 497 -14.43 31.10 62.19
N GLU A 498 -13.41 31.97 62.25
CA GLU A 498 -13.31 33.06 63.24
C GLU A 498 -14.01 34.36 62.77
N LEU A 499 -14.26 34.53 61.46
CA LEU A 499 -14.97 35.68 60.88
C LEU A 499 -16.49 35.69 61.15
N ALA A 500 -17.06 34.58 61.64
CA ALA A 500 -18.49 34.47 61.97
C ALA A 500 -18.85 35.17 63.29
N ALA A 501 -17.91 35.25 64.24
CA ALA A 501 -18.13 35.86 65.56
C ALA A 501 -18.21 37.41 65.53
N GLU A 502 -17.58 38.05 64.54
CA GLU A 502 -17.60 39.51 64.37
C GLU A 502 -18.92 40.03 63.77
N ARG A 503 -19.55 39.23 62.87
CA ARG A 503 -20.84 39.57 62.26
C ARG A 503 -21.98 39.59 63.28
N GLU A 504 -21.90 38.75 64.30
CA GLU A 504 -22.88 38.69 65.39
C GLU A 504 -22.80 39.94 66.30
N LEU A 505 -21.58 40.35 66.69
CA LEU A 505 -21.32 41.57 67.47
C LEU A 505 -21.73 42.87 66.73
N ARG A 506 -21.51 42.96 65.42
CA ARG A 506 -21.99 44.09 64.60
C ARG A 506 -23.52 44.15 64.51
N GLY A 507 -24.18 42.99 64.52
CA GLY A 507 -25.65 42.89 64.54
C GLY A 507 -26.27 43.36 65.85
N GLU A 508 -25.62 43.09 66.99
CA GLU A 508 -26.09 43.56 68.30
C GLU A 508 -25.92 45.08 68.48
N LEU A 509 -24.81 45.66 68.01
CA LEU A 509 -24.58 47.10 68.04
C LEU A 509 -25.60 47.87 67.17
N ALA A 510 -25.95 47.35 66.00
CA ALA A 510 -26.95 47.96 65.13
C ALA A 510 -28.35 48.04 65.79
N ARG A 511 -28.76 46.98 66.51
CA ARG A 511 -30.04 46.94 67.24
C ARG A 511 -30.05 47.90 68.43
N ALA A 512 -28.93 48.05 69.14
CA ALA A 512 -28.79 49.01 70.24
C ALA A 512 -28.89 50.46 69.74
N ASN A 513 -28.30 50.78 68.59
CA ASN A 513 -28.37 52.11 67.96
C ASN A 513 -29.80 52.48 67.56
N GLU A 514 -30.53 51.57 66.93
CA GLU A 514 -31.92 51.80 66.51
C GLU A 514 -32.86 52.05 67.71
N LEU A 515 -32.63 51.33 68.81
CA LEU A 515 -33.40 51.50 70.05
C LEU A 515 -33.12 52.86 70.72
N GLN A 516 -31.86 53.30 70.77
CA GLN A 516 -31.47 54.60 71.32
C GLN A 516 -32.12 55.75 70.52
N GLU A 517 -32.03 55.70 69.19
CA GLU A 517 -32.52 56.78 68.32
C GLU A 517 -34.05 56.92 68.40
N ARG A 518 -34.79 55.81 68.42
CA ARG A 518 -36.25 55.82 68.59
C ARG A 518 -36.70 56.35 69.95
N LEU A 519 -35.95 56.09 71.02
CA LEU A 519 -36.25 56.62 72.36
C LEU A 519 -35.96 58.12 72.46
N ALA A 520 -34.84 58.58 71.87
CA ALA A 520 -34.46 59.99 71.86
C ALA A 520 -35.42 60.86 71.03
N GLU A 521 -35.93 60.36 69.91
CA GLU A 521 -36.89 61.11 69.07
C GLU A 521 -38.28 61.22 69.71
N ASN A 522 -38.73 60.17 70.41
CA ASN A 522 -39.98 60.21 71.17
C ASN A 522 -39.96 61.24 72.31
N LEU A 523 -38.81 61.44 72.96
CA LEU A 523 -38.66 62.45 74.02
C LEU A 523 -38.73 63.88 73.45
N ARG A 524 -38.04 64.15 72.32
CA ARG A 524 -38.06 65.49 71.69
C ARG A 524 -39.46 65.92 71.22
N GLN A 525 -40.27 65.01 70.69
CA GLN A 525 -41.64 65.33 70.27
C GLN A 525 -42.55 65.66 71.46
N LYS A 526 -42.32 65.06 72.63
CA LYS A 526 -43.16 65.27 73.82
C LYS A 526 -42.82 66.56 74.58
N ASP A 527 -41.56 66.97 74.60
CA ASP A 527 -41.15 68.26 75.18
C ASP A 527 -41.79 69.47 74.47
N ALA A 528 -41.89 69.42 73.14
CA ALA A 528 -42.51 70.50 72.37
C ALA A 528 -44.02 70.67 72.64
N GLU A 529 -44.72 69.57 72.97
CA GLU A 529 -46.16 69.61 73.31
C GLU A 529 -46.43 70.21 74.71
N LEU A 530 -45.48 70.10 75.64
CA LEU A 530 -45.60 70.63 77.00
C LEU A 530 -45.49 72.15 77.04
N THR A 531 -44.51 72.72 76.33
CA THR A 531 -44.26 74.17 76.35
C THR A 531 -45.43 75.00 75.81
N ALA A 532 -46.19 74.45 74.85
CA ALA A 532 -47.36 75.14 74.28
C ALA A 532 -48.57 75.18 75.23
N ARG A 533 -48.70 74.22 76.16
CA ARG A 533 -49.84 74.08 77.06
C ARG A 533 -49.70 74.86 78.36
N ASP A 534 -48.48 74.98 78.87
CA ASP A 534 -48.20 75.78 80.08
C ASP A 534 -48.59 77.25 79.88
N GLY A 535 -48.46 77.78 78.66
CA GLY A 535 -48.92 79.13 78.31
C GLY A 535 -50.44 79.33 78.38
N LEU A 536 -51.22 78.27 78.15
CA LEU A 536 -52.69 78.31 78.16
C LEU A 536 -53.25 78.29 79.59
N ILE A 537 -52.63 77.50 80.49
CA ILE A 537 -52.99 77.45 81.91
C ILE A 537 -52.72 78.81 82.59
N GLY A 538 -51.62 79.48 82.23
CA GLY A 538 -51.27 80.80 82.78
C GLY A 538 -52.31 81.88 82.46
N GLN A 539 -52.86 81.90 81.23
CA GLN A 539 -53.90 82.86 80.84
C GLN A 539 -55.20 82.68 81.62
N MET A 540 -55.60 81.43 81.87
CA MET A 540 -56.83 81.09 82.61
C MET A 540 -56.75 81.48 84.10
N GLN A 541 -55.56 81.38 84.71
CA GLN A 541 -55.37 81.80 86.11
C GLN A 541 -55.46 83.34 86.28
N GLU A 542 -55.02 84.09 85.28
CA GLU A 542 -55.09 85.55 85.29
C GLU A 542 -56.53 86.06 85.15
N GLU A 543 -57.36 85.41 84.32
CA GLU A 543 -58.79 85.70 84.22
C GLU A 543 -59.54 85.39 85.52
N LEU A 544 -59.22 84.28 86.19
CA LEU A 544 -59.85 83.92 87.46
C LEU A 544 -59.63 85.00 88.53
N SER A 545 -58.43 85.56 88.60
CA SER A 545 -58.09 86.64 89.54
C SER A 545 -58.90 87.92 89.28
N ARG A 546 -59.25 88.21 88.02
CA ARG A 546 -60.10 89.37 87.66
C ARG A 546 -61.54 89.18 88.12
N PHE A 547 -62.08 87.96 87.99
CA PHE A 547 -63.44 87.66 88.46
C PHE A 547 -63.56 87.77 89.97
N GLU A 548 -62.56 87.33 90.73
CA GLU A 548 -62.54 87.43 92.19
C GLU A 548 -62.50 88.89 92.67
N ALA A 549 -61.69 89.74 92.03
CA ALA A 549 -61.64 91.16 92.36
C ALA A 549 -62.98 91.87 92.10
N ASN A 550 -63.62 91.58 90.95
CA ASN A 550 -64.91 92.17 90.59
C ASN A 550 -66.03 91.74 91.56
N ARG A 551 -66.00 90.46 91.99
CA ARG A 551 -66.95 89.94 92.99
C ARG A 551 -66.86 90.71 94.30
N ALA A 552 -65.64 90.91 94.81
CA ALA A 552 -65.41 91.61 96.07
C ALA A 552 -65.88 93.08 96.02
N GLU A 553 -65.64 93.77 94.89
CA GLU A 553 -66.12 95.16 94.71
C GLU A 553 -67.65 95.23 94.72
N LEU A 554 -68.32 94.30 94.01
CA LEU A 554 -69.78 94.25 93.95
C LEU A 554 -70.41 93.97 95.32
N GLU A 555 -69.87 93.03 96.10
CA GLU A 555 -70.31 92.72 97.46
C GLU A 555 -70.20 93.95 98.40
N GLU A 556 -69.09 94.69 98.33
CA GLU A 556 -68.89 95.89 99.15
C GLU A 556 -69.91 97.00 98.79
N ARG A 557 -70.15 97.22 97.49
CA ARG A 557 -71.15 98.18 97.01
C ARG A 557 -72.56 97.78 97.46
N LEU A 558 -72.90 96.50 97.38
CA LEU A 558 -74.18 95.97 97.84
C LEU A 558 -74.40 96.28 99.33
N THR A 559 -73.37 96.04 100.14
CA THR A 559 -73.42 96.22 101.59
C THR A 559 -73.68 97.69 101.94
N LYS A 560 -72.92 98.62 101.35
CA LYS A 560 -73.12 100.07 101.54
C LYS A 560 -74.53 100.53 101.15
N LYS A 561 -75.09 99.98 100.06
CA LYS A 561 -76.44 100.34 99.59
C LYS A 561 -77.53 99.82 100.52
N ARG A 562 -77.41 98.58 101.01
CA ARG A 562 -78.33 97.99 102.00
C ARG A 562 -78.33 98.78 103.32
N THR A 563 -77.17 99.20 103.82
CA THR A 563 -77.11 100.05 105.04
C THR A 563 -77.79 101.40 104.83
N SER A 564 -77.59 102.02 103.65
CA SER A 564 -78.26 103.27 103.28
C SER A 564 -79.78 103.12 103.14
N LEU A 565 -80.27 101.95 102.71
CA LEU A 565 -81.70 101.65 102.62
C LEU A 565 -82.32 101.59 104.03
N ALA A 566 -81.68 100.87 104.96
CA ALA A 566 -82.15 100.75 106.35
C ALA A 566 -82.29 102.11 107.05
N LEU A 567 -81.35 103.04 106.82
CA LEU A 567 -81.39 104.41 107.36
C LEU A 567 -82.55 105.24 106.78
N LEU A 568 -82.89 105.05 105.51
CA LEU A 568 -84.01 105.74 104.88
C LEU A 568 -85.34 105.21 105.42
N ASP A 569 -85.43 103.90 105.64
CA ASP A 569 -86.59 103.21 106.20
C ASP A 569 -86.87 103.65 107.65
N GLU A 570 -85.83 103.72 108.49
CA GLU A 570 -85.93 104.24 109.85
C GLU A 570 -86.42 105.70 109.89
N ARG A 571 -85.93 106.54 108.96
CA ARG A 571 -86.32 107.95 108.86
C ARG A 571 -87.76 108.11 108.37
N LEU A 572 -88.23 107.21 107.50
CA LEU A 572 -89.62 107.15 107.06
C LEU A 572 -90.53 106.83 108.27
N GLY A 573 -90.18 105.84 109.08
CA GLY A 573 -90.92 105.50 110.30
C GLY A 573 -91.03 106.66 111.32
N GLN A 574 -89.94 107.42 111.54
CA GLN A 574 -89.96 108.62 112.40
C GLN A 574 -90.92 109.71 111.89
N LEU A 575 -90.95 109.94 110.58
CA LEU A 575 -91.84 110.94 109.96
C LEU A 575 -93.30 110.50 110.01
N GLU A 576 -93.57 109.21 109.87
CA GLU A 576 -94.91 108.62 109.99
C GLU A 576 -95.45 108.72 111.44
N GLU A 577 -94.60 108.55 112.46
CA GLU A 577 -94.98 108.83 113.87
C GLU A 577 -95.30 110.31 114.14
N GLU A 578 -94.45 111.24 113.67
CA GLU A 578 -94.70 112.69 113.79
C GLU A 578 -96.02 113.08 113.12
N LEU A 579 -96.33 112.44 111.99
CA LEU A 579 -97.58 112.64 111.25
C LEU A 579 -98.79 112.19 112.08
N VAL A 580 -98.71 111.02 112.72
CA VAL A 580 -99.77 110.52 113.62
C VAL A 580 -99.95 111.46 114.82
N SER A 581 -98.86 111.91 115.45
CA SER A 581 -98.89 112.81 116.61
C SER A 581 -99.51 114.17 116.29
N ALA A 582 -99.24 114.70 115.09
CA ALA A 582 -99.89 115.92 114.60
C ALA A 582 -101.41 115.75 114.41
N VAL A 583 -101.86 114.57 113.97
CA VAL A 583 -103.28 114.24 113.80
C VAL A 583 -104.00 114.14 115.16
N GLU A 584 -103.34 113.59 116.18
CA GLU A 584 -103.88 113.53 117.54
C GLU A 584 -104.03 114.93 118.17
N LEU A 585 -102.98 115.75 118.12
CA LEU A 585 -102.97 117.13 118.65
C LEU A 585 -104.11 117.97 118.05
N ARG A 586 -104.40 117.75 116.76
CA ARG A 586 -105.51 118.39 116.06
C ARG A 586 -106.87 118.01 116.63
N THR A 587 -107.01 116.74 116.99
CA THR A 587 -108.24 116.21 117.57
C THR A 587 -108.45 116.77 118.99
N GLU A 588 -107.36 116.97 119.72
CA GLU A 588 -107.32 117.58 121.05
C GLU A 588 -107.73 119.07 121.02
N LEU A 589 -107.12 119.84 120.13
CA LEU A 589 -107.46 121.25 119.91
C LEU A 589 -108.93 121.44 119.49
N LYS A 590 -109.48 120.49 118.73
CA LYS A 590 -110.90 120.50 118.35
C LYS A 590 -111.85 120.30 119.53
N ARG A 591 -111.43 119.62 120.60
CA ARG A 591 -112.22 119.55 121.83
C ARG A 591 -112.12 120.86 122.62
N ASP A 592 -110.92 121.42 122.76
CA ASP A 592 -110.70 122.67 123.50
C ASP A 592 -111.43 123.86 122.91
N TYR A 593 -111.47 123.93 121.57
CA TYR A 593 -112.30 124.88 120.84
C TYR A 593 -113.75 124.84 121.35
N LYS A 594 -114.32 123.64 121.40
CA LYS A 594 -115.70 123.37 121.81
C LYS A 594 -115.99 123.72 123.27
N ALA A 595 -114.99 123.67 124.15
CA ALA A 595 -115.16 123.97 125.58
C ALA A 595 -115.17 125.48 125.85
N ASN A 596 -114.31 126.23 125.17
CA ASN A 596 -114.20 127.68 125.34
C ASN A 596 -115.24 128.46 124.55
N GLU A 597 -115.84 127.83 123.53
CA GLU A 597 -117.06 128.28 122.85
C GLU A 597 -118.22 128.56 123.82
N ILE A 598 -118.15 128.01 125.04
CA ILE A 598 -119.15 128.20 126.08
C ILE A 598 -118.79 129.37 126.99
N LEU A 599 -117.51 129.68 127.12
CA LEU A 599 -117.03 130.66 128.09
C LEU A 599 -117.04 132.09 127.57
N ASP A 600 -117.58 132.34 126.37
CA ASP A 600 -117.79 133.67 125.80
C ASP A 600 -116.49 134.52 125.80
N GLN A 601 -115.34 133.82 125.70
CA GLN A 601 -113.97 134.36 125.60
C GLN A 601 -113.40 134.21 124.15
N ASP A 602 -113.65 135.19 123.28
CA ASP A 602 -113.23 135.28 121.85
C ASP A 602 -111.71 135.29 121.59
N GLU A 603 -110.94 136.08 122.37
CA GLU A 603 -109.46 136.20 122.24
C GLU A 603 -108.79 134.80 122.22
N ARG A 604 -109.39 133.82 122.92
CA ARG A 604 -108.90 132.42 123.06
C ARG A 604 -109.25 131.54 121.85
N ILE A 605 -110.47 131.64 121.35
CA ILE A 605 -110.95 130.87 120.19
C ILE A 605 -110.12 131.23 118.94
N THR A 606 -109.78 132.53 118.74
CA THR A 606 -108.91 133.02 117.65
C THR A 606 -107.54 132.33 117.66
N LEU A 607 -106.88 132.24 118.83
CA LEU A 607 -105.60 131.53 119.00
C LEU A 607 -105.70 130.03 118.66
N ILE A 608 -106.84 129.35 118.94
CA ILE A 608 -107.08 127.92 118.62
C ILE A 608 -107.26 127.71 117.11
N ILE A 609 -108.00 128.59 116.42
CA ILE A 609 -108.13 128.55 114.96
C ILE A 609 -106.75 128.75 114.31
N GLU A 610 -105.95 129.72 114.78
CA GLU A 610 -104.57 130.00 114.33
C GLU A 610 -103.68 128.74 114.43
N LYS A 611 -103.74 128.03 115.57
CA LYS A 611 -103.02 126.76 115.79
C LYS A 611 -103.52 125.62 114.90
N ILE A 612 -104.83 125.47 114.68
CA ILE A 612 -105.39 124.43 113.80
C ILE A 612 -104.94 124.64 112.34
N ALA A 613 -104.89 125.89 111.88
CA ALA A 613 -104.34 126.25 110.57
C ALA A 613 -102.84 125.89 110.49
N GLN A 614 -102.03 126.30 111.48
CA GLN A 614 -100.61 125.91 111.61
C GLN A 614 -100.42 124.38 111.60
N ASN A 615 -101.29 123.61 112.25
CA ASN A 615 -101.24 122.14 112.26
C ASN A 615 -101.60 121.52 110.90
N ARG A 616 -102.56 122.10 110.17
CA ARG A 616 -102.91 121.63 108.82
C ARG A 616 -101.76 121.86 107.84
N GLU A 617 -101.09 123.01 107.94
CA GLU A 617 -99.87 123.33 107.19
C GLU A 617 -98.76 122.31 107.48
N LEU A 618 -98.50 122.03 108.77
CA LEU A 618 -97.52 121.02 109.20
C LEU A 618 -97.84 119.62 108.67
N HIS A 619 -99.12 119.23 108.63
CA HIS A 619 -99.55 117.92 108.12
C HIS A 619 -99.25 117.74 106.63
N ILE A 620 -99.57 118.75 105.80
CA ILE A 620 -99.25 118.73 104.37
C ILE A 620 -97.73 118.70 104.16
N GLN A 621 -96.96 119.43 104.98
CA GLN A 621 -95.49 119.40 104.94
C GLN A 621 -94.94 118.00 105.28
N LEU A 622 -95.53 117.29 106.26
CA LEU A 622 -95.12 115.94 106.63
C LEU A 622 -95.53 114.89 105.58
N GLU A 623 -96.74 114.96 105.01
CA GLU A 623 -97.15 114.05 103.91
C GLU A 623 -96.20 114.14 102.71
N ASN A 624 -95.84 115.36 102.31
CA ASN A 624 -94.88 115.55 101.22
C ASN A 624 -93.50 114.96 101.55
N ARG A 625 -93.03 115.05 102.80
CA ARG A 625 -91.75 114.46 103.23
C ARG A 625 -91.81 112.94 103.28
N VAL A 626 -92.91 112.35 103.74
CA VAL A 626 -93.14 110.89 103.70
C VAL A 626 -93.11 110.39 102.26
N LEU A 627 -93.82 111.07 101.35
CA LEU A 627 -93.82 110.70 99.93
C LEU A 627 -92.42 110.79 99.31
N GLN A 628 -91.67 111.87 99.59
CA GLN A 628 -90.29 112.02 99.14
C GLN A 628 -89.38 110.90 99.65
N GLN A 629 -89.49 110.52 100.92
CA GLN A 629 -88.68 109.47 101.52
C GLN A 629 -89.04 108.07 100.97
N SER A 630 -90.33 107.79 100.80
CA SER A 630 -90.83 106.54 100.20
C SER A 630 -90.32 106.34 98.78
N THR A 631 -90.33 107.42 97.97
CA THR A 631 -89.82 107.37 96.59
C THR A 631 -88.32 107.11 96.55
N ALA A 632 -87.56 107.71 97.48
CA ALA A 632 -86.12 107.46 97.61
C ALA A 632 -85.79 106.02 98.05
N LEU A 633 -86.67 105.41 98.85
CA LEU A 633 -86.53 104.04 99.33
C LEU A 633 -86.74 103.03 98.21
N ALA A 634 -87.82 103.15 97.44
CA ALA A 634 -88.08 102.30 96.27
C ALA A 634 -86.95 102.39 95.22
N GLY A 635 -86.42 103.60 94.97
CA GLY A 635 -85.28 103.78 94.08
C GLY A 635 -83.98 103.13 94.58
N ARG A 636 -83.86 102.88 95.89
CA ARG A 636 -82.69 102.23 96.48
C ARG A 636 -82.80 100.71 96.50
N GLU A 637 -84.01 100.18 96.62
CA GLU A 637 -84.29 98.74 96.47
C GLU A 637 -84.00 98.25 95.05
N GLU A 638 -84.37 99.03 94.03
CA GLU A 638 -84.11 98.65 92.63
C GLU A 638 -82.60 98.58 92.32
N GLN A 639 -81.82 99.56 92.82
CA GLN A 639 -80.36 99.55 92.70
C GLN A 639 -79.69 98.35 93.39
N ILE A 640 -80.28 97.81 94.46
CA ILE A 640 -79.76 96.63 95.14
C ILE A 640 -80.02 95.38 94.28
N ARG A 641 -81.22 95.28 93.69
CA ARG A 641 -81.59 94.15 92.83
C ARG A 641 -80.68 94.04 91.59
N GLU A 642 -80.39 95.16 90.93
CA GLU A 642 -79.47 95.18 89.76
C GLU A 642 -78.05 94.71 90.11
N LEU A 643 -77.55 95.06 91.31
CA LEU A 643 -76.23 94.63 91.76
C LEU A 643 -76.21 93.15 92.20
N GLU A 644 -77.30 92.62 92.75
CA GLU A 644 -77.44 91.20 93.10
C GLU A 644 -77.43 90.30 91.86
N GLU A 645 -78.12 90.70 90.78
CA GLU A 645 -78.10 89.98 89.50
C GLU A 645 -76.68 89.98 88.88
N SER A 646 -75.99 91.11 88.94
CA SER A 646 -74.61 91.23 88.43
C SER A 646 -73.62 90.37 89.22
N LEU A 647 -73.80 90.24 90.53
CA LEU A 647 -72.97 89.40 91.39
C LEU A 647 -73.19 87.91 91.07
N ALA A 648 -74.44 87.47 90.92
CA ALA A 648 -74.77 86.09 90.59
C ALA A 648 -74.18 85.64 89.23
N ALA A 649 -74.23 86.51 88.21
CA ALA A 649 -73.62 86.24 86.91
C ALA A 649 -72.08 86.07 87.01
N THR A 650 -71.43 86.88 87.85
CA THR A 650 -69.97 86.82 88.08
C THR A 650 -69.56 85.52 88.79
N GLU A 651 -70.36 85.05 89.74
CA GLU A 651 -70.09 83.81 90.48
C GLU A 651 -70.21 82.55 89.62
N MET A 652 -71.20 82.50 88.72
CA MET A 652 -71.33 81.39 87.77
C MET A 652 -70.12 81.27 86.84
N ALA A 653 -69.70 82.38 86.22
CA ALA A 653 -68.54 82.39 85.33
C ALA A 653 -67.24 81.95 86.04
N ARG A 654 -67.07 82.36 87.31
CA ARG A 654 -65.94 81.94 88.14
C ARG A 654 -65.93 80.43 88.39
N ALA A 655 -67.09 79.84 88.70
CA ALA A 655 -67.18 78.42 89.05
C ALA A 655 -66.81 77.50 87.88
N GLU A 656 -67.22 77.86 86.65
CA GLU A 656 -66.87 77.10 85.44
C GLU A 656 -65.36 77.12 85.16
N LEU A 657 -64.71 78.28 85.31
CA LEU A 657 -63.28 78.43 85.06
C LEU A 657 -62.41 77.65 86.06
N VAL A 658 -62.81 77.61 87.34
CA VAL A 658 -62.11 76.84 88.39
C VAL A 658 -62.17 75.33 88.13
N ALA A 659 -63.29 74.83 87.61
CA ALA A 659 -63.46 73.42 87.28
C ALA A 659 -62.52 72.97 86.14
N GLU A 660 -62.38 73.77 85.08
CA GLU A 660 -61.51 73.44 83.96
C GLU A 660 -60.02 73.51 84.33
N LEU A 661 -59.60 74.50 85.12
CA LEU A 661 -58.23 74.59 85.64
C LEU A 661 -57.82 73.34 86.45
N SER A 662 -58.73 72.82 87.26
CA SER A 662 -58.48 71.62 88.06
C SER A 662 -58.29 70.36 87.20
N ARG A 663 -59.00 70.26 86.07
CA ARG A 663 -58.86 69.14 85.12
C ARG A 663 -57.51 69.16 84.42
N GLN A 664 -57.08 70.34 83.94
CA GLN A 664 -55.80 70.49 83.24
C GLN A 664 -54.60 70.15 84.16
N ALA A 665 -54.65 70.56 85.43
CA ALA A 665 -53.59 70.28 86.40
C ALA A 665 -53.42 68.78 86.70
N ALA A 666 -54.50 67.99 86.72
CA ALA A 666 -54.43 66.55 86.95
C ALA A 666 -53.83 65.80 85.75
N GLU A 667 -54.13 66.22 84.52
CA GLU A 667 -53.58 65.62 83.30
C GLU A 667 -52.08 65.86 83.12
N GLN A 668 -51.58 67.01 83.56
CA GLN A 668 -50.16 67.34 83.49
C GLN A 668 -49.31 66.39 84.36
N LYS A 669 -49.73 66.17 85.61
CA LYS A 669 -48.97 65.39 86.60
C LYS A 669 -48.75 63.92 86.22
N GLU A 670 -49.72 63.29 85.56
CA GLU A 670 -49.58 61.90 85.09
C GLU A 670 -48.64 61.78 83.87
N ARG A 671 -48.49 62.84 83.08
CA ARG A 671 -47.61 62.85 81.90
C ARG A 671 -46.15 63.07 82.28
N ASP A 672 -45.87 63.96 83.23
CA ASP A 672 -44.53 64.20 83.75
C ASP A 672 -43.90 62.91 84.28
N ARG A 673 -44.70 62.05 84.95
CA ARG A 673 -44.24 60.74 85.44
C ARG A 673 -43.77 59.81 84.33
N ARG A 674 -44.46 59.79 83.18
CA ARG A 674 -44.13 58.91 82.04
C ARG A 674 -42.90 59.37 81.27
N ILE A 675 -42.56 60.67 81.34
CA ILE A 675 -41.35 61.21 80.73
C ILE A 675 -40.14 60.78 81.55
N ALA A 676 -40.19 60.89 82.88
CA ALA A 676 -39.10 60.45 83.76
C ALA A 676 -38.76 58.95 83.60
N GLU A 677 -39.76 58.07 83.48
CA GLU A 677 -39.55 56.63 83.24
C GLU A 677 -38.83 56.34 81.89
N ARG A 678 -38.99 57.22 80.89
CA ARG A 678 -38.36 57.06 79.57
C ARG A 678 -36.93 57.61 79.50
N GLU A 679 -36.63 58.66 80.26
CA GLU A 679 -35.27 59.18 80.39
C GLU A 679 -34.33 58.15 81.04
N GLU A 680 -34.80 57.42 82.05
CA GLU A 680 -34.05 56.35 82.71
C GLU A 680 -33.74 55.18 81.75
N ALA A 681 -34.71 54.82 80.90
CA ALA A 681 -34.52 53.77 79.89
C ALA A 681 -33.51 54.16 78.79
N LEU A 682 -33.46 55.44 78.41
CA LEU A 682 -32.49 55.95 77.43
C LEU A 682 -31.05 55.88 77.98
N ALA A 683 -30.85 56.27 79.24
CA ALA A 683 -29.54 56.21 79.89
C ALA A 683 -28.97 54.77 80.00
N ALA A 684 -29.83 53.78 80.23
CA ALA A 684 -29.42 52.37 80.25
C ALA A 684 -28.98 51.85 78.87
N ALA A 685 -29.67 52.28 77.80
CA ALA A 685 -29.32 51.91 76.42
C ALA A 685 -27.98 52.51 75.97
N GLU A 686 -27.68 53.75 76.37
CA GLU A 686 -26.41 54.42 76.08
C GLU A 686 -25.20 53.69 76.69
N LYS A 687 -25.35 53.19 77.92
CA LYS A 687 -24.30 52.43 78.59
C LYS A 687 -23.99 51.10 77.92
N ALA A 688 -25.03 50.35 77.51
CA ALA A 688 -24.86 49.07 76.82
C ALA A 688 -24.18 49.22 75.45
N ARG A 689 -24.48 50.31 74.73
CA ARG A 689 -23.84 50.64 73.45
C ARG A 689 -22.34 50.90 73.60
N ALA A 690 -21.93 51.67 74.62
CA ALA A 690 -20.52 52.00 74.85
C ALA A 690 -19.64 50.76 75.13
N GLU A 691 -20.18 49.75 75.83
CA GLU A 691 -19.48 48.49 76.09
C GLU A 691 -19.29 47.63 74.83
N LEU A 692 -20.25 47.67 73.89
CA LEU A 692 -20.15 46.99 72.59
C LEU A 692 -19.16 47.68 71.64
N GLU A 693 -19.14 49.01 71.59
CA GLU A 693 -18.18 49.78 70.78
C GLU A 693 -16.72 49.54 71.20
N ALA A 694 -16.46 49.40 72.51
CA ALA A 694 -15.13 49.09 73.03
C ALA A 694 -14.63 47.68 72.64
N LYS A 695 -15.52 46.68 72.55
CA LYS A 695 -15.19 45.33 72.09
C LYS A 695 -14.89 45.29 70.59
N LEU A 696 -15.69 46.00 69.79
CA LEU A 696 -15.52 46.07 68.33
C LEU A 696 -14.20 46.76 67.92
N SER A 697 -13.78 47.78 68.66
CA SER A 697 -12.51 48.48 68.39
C SER A 697 -11.27 47.62 68.62
N ARG A 698 -11.33 46.59 69.49
CA ARG A 698 -10.21 45.65 69.69
C ARG A 698 -10.11 44.63 68.55
N GLN A 699 -11.24 44.12 68.06
CA GLN A 699 -11.27 43.20 66.91
C GLN A 699 -10.84 43.87 65.60
N ALA A 700 -11.24 45.13 65.37
CA ALA A 700 -10.90 45.86 64.14
C ALA A 700 -9.38 46.11 63.96
N ALA A 701 -8.59 46.12 65.04
CA ALA A 701 -7.13 46.28 64.96
C ALA A 701 -6.41 45.00 64.49
N GLU A 702 -6.97 43.82 64.78
CA GLU A 702 -6.44 42.51 64.34
C GLU A 702 -6.89 42.15 62.92
N GLN A 703 -7.99 42.74 62.43
CA GLN A 703 -8.56 42.47 61.10
C GLN A 703 -7.62 42.85 59.94
N LYS A 704 -6.91 43.97 60.06
CA LYS A 704 -6.17 44.56 58.93
C LYS A 704 -4.95 43.73 58.50
N GLU A 705 -4.30 43.04 59.43
CA GLU A 705 -3.22 42.07 59.12
C GLU A 705 -3.78 40.76 58.56
N ARG A 706 -5.00 40.36 58.98
CA ARG A 706 -5.64 39.11 58.55
C ARG A 706 -6.26 39.21 57.15
N ASP A 707 -6.89 40.35 56.81
CA ASP A 707 -7.44 40.59 55.47
C ASP A 707 -6.35 40.57 54.38
N GLN A 708 -5.15 41.05 54.72
CA GLN A 708 -4.00 41.02 53.82
C GLN A 708 -3.48 39.58 53.62
N TRP A 709 -3.48 38.78 54.67
CA TRP A 709 -3.09 37.36 54.61
C TRP A 709 -4.11 36.50 53.86
N ILE A 710 -5.41 36.75 54.02
CA ILE A 710 -6.48 36.04 53.29
C ILE A 710 -6.43 36.38 51.79
N ALA A 711 -6.23 37.64 51.42
CA ALA A 711 -6.13 38.04 50.01
C ALA A 711 -4.94 37.37 49.27
N GLU A 712 -3.79 37.24 49.93
CA GLU A 712 -2.62 36.52 49.40
C GLU A 712 -2.89 35.02 49.22
N LEU A 713 -3.65 34.41 50.13
CA LEU A 713 -4.05 33.00 50.05
C LEU A 713 -5.10 32.75 48.96
N GLU A 714 -6.07 33.65 48.78
CA GLU A 714 -7.09 33.57 47.72
C GLU A 714 -6.45 33.72 46.33
N GLU A 715 -5.49 34.63 46.16
CA GLU A 715 -4.73 34.78 44.91
C GLU A 715 -3.89 33.54 44.60
N ALA A 716 -3.19 32.99 45.61
CA ALA A 716 -2.43 31.75 45.46
C ALA A 716 -3.32 30.55 45.10
N LEU A 717 -4.53 30.46 45.68
CA LEU A 717 -5.50 29.40 45.38
C LEU A 717 -6.06 29.54 43.96
N ALA A 718 -6.37 30.76 43.50
CA ALA A 718 -6.84 31.00 42.15
C ALA A 718 -5.79 30.63 41.07
N VAL A 719 -4.51 30.93 41.33
CA VAL A 719 -3.40 30.52 40.45
C VAL A 719 -3.25 28.99 40.42
N ALA A 720 -3.38 28.32 41.57
CA ALA A 720 -3.33 26.86 41.65
C ALA A 720 -4.52 26.19 40.91
N GLN A 721 -5.74 26.72 41.08
CA GLN A 721 -6.94 26.23 40.41
C GLN A 721 -6.87 26.41 38.89
N LYS A 722 -6.35 27.54 38.41
CA LYS A 722 -6.15 27.76 36.97
C LYS A 722 -5.14 26.80 36.38
N ALA A 723 -4.00 26.60 37.06
CA ALA A 723 -2.98 25.66 36.61
C ALA A 723 -3.46 24.19 36.63
N ARG A 724 -4.40 23.86 37.52
CA ARG A 724 -5.06 22.54 37.55
C ARG A 724 -6.02 22.36 36.37
N ALA A 725 -6.84 23.37 36.07
CA ALA A 725 -7.78 23.31 34.94
C ALA A 725 -7.05 23.19 33.58
N GLU A 726 -5.88 23.83 33.43
CA GLU A 726 -5.04 23.70 32.25
C GLU A 726 -4.47 22.27 32.09
N LEU A 727 -4.06 21.62 33.20
CA LEU A 727 -3.60 20.22 33.18
C LEU A 727 -4.74 19.21 32.94
N GLU A 728 -5.92 19.45 33.53
CA GLU A 728 -7.11 18.61 33.30
C GLU A 728 -7.58 18.70 31.84
N ALA A 729 -7.43 19.87 31.20
CA ALA A 729 -7.68 20.04 29.77
C ALA A 729 -6.65 19.29 28.90
N GLU A 730 -5.36 19.31 29.26
CA GLU A 730 -4.32 18.51 28.58
C GLU A 730 -4.60 16.99 28.71
N LEU A 731 -5.02 16.52 29.89
CA LEU A 731 -5.44 15.13 30.12
C LEU A 731 -6.66 14.74 29.27
N SER A 732 -7.65 15.64 29.16
CA SER A 732 -8.85 15.41 28.33
C SER A 732 -8.53 15.37 26.83
N GLN A 733 -7.60 16.22 26.37
CA GLN A 733 -7.10 16.20 24.99
C GLN A 733 -6.34 14.90 24.69
N GLN A 734 -5.52 14.41 25.62
CA GLN A 734 -4.81 13.14 25.48
C GLN A 734 -5.76 11.93 25.44
N ALA A 735 -6.86 11.95 26.20
CA ALA A 735 -7.89 10.91 26.13
C ALA A 735 -8.65 10.90 24.78
N ALA A 736 -8.85 12.06 24.15
CA ALA A 736 -9.45 12.16 22.82
C ALA A 736 -8.51 11.63 21.72
N GLU A 737 -7.22 11.93 21.80
CA GLU A 737 -6.19 11.38 20.90
C GLU A 737 -6.06 9.86 21.06
N GLN A 738 -6.28 9.31 22.26
CA GLN A 738 -6.30 7.87 22.52
C GLN A 738 -7.45 7.17 21.79
N LYS A 739 -8.64 7.79 21.73
CA LYS A 739 -9.80 7.22 21.04
C LYS A 739 -9.64 7.21 19.51
N GLU A 740 -8.96 8.21 18.94
CA GLU A 740 -8.59 8.24 17.51
C GLU A 740 -7.51 7.17 17.19
N ARG A 741 -6.66 6.82 18.17
CA ARG A 741 -5.66 5.75 18.04
C ARG A 741 -6.27 4.35 18.03
N ASP A 742 -7.25 4.08 18.89
CA ASP A 742 -7.97 2.79 18.87
C ASP A 742 -8.66 2.56 17.51
N GLN A 743 -9.14 3.64 16.89
CA GLN A 743 -9.75 3.61 15.56
C GLN A 743 -8.72 3.35 14.44
N ARG A 744 -7.51 3.94 14.52
CA ARG A 744 -6.41 3.66 13.58
C ARG A 744 -5.84 2.26 13.74
N ILE A 745 -5.81 1.71 14.96
CA ILE A 745 -5.37 0.32 15.20
C ILE A 745 -6.34 -0.66 14.55
N ALA A 746 -7.65 -0.42 14.64
CA ALA A 746 -8.67 -1.21 13.94
C ALA A 746 -8.53 -1.14 12.40
N GLU A 747 -8.26 0.05 11.84
CA GLU A 747 -8.00 0.23 10.40
C GLU A 747 -6.72 -0.49 9.94
N MET A 748 -5.69 -0.58 10.80
CA MET A 748 -4.48 -1.35 10.50
C MET A 748 -4.70 -2.87 10.55
N GLU A 749 -5.57 -3.37 11.43
CA GLU A 749 -5.96 -4.79 11.43
C GLU A 749 -6.75 -5.17 10.17
N GLU A 750 -7.61 -4.27 9.68
CA GLU A 750 -8.29 -4.41 8.38
C GLU A 750 -7.30 -4.36 7.20
N ALA A 751 -6.33 -3.44 7.24
CA ALA A 751 -5.27 -3.36 6.23
C ALA A 751 -4.36 -4.60 6.23
N ARG A 752 -4.09 -5.20 7.40
CA ARG A 752 -3.35 -6.45 7.57
C ARG A 752 -4.10 -7.63 6.94
N ALA A 753 -5.41 -7.73 7.14
CA ALA A 753 -6.25 -8.75 6.51
C ALA A 753 -6.32 -8.59 4.97
N ALA A 754 -6.39 -7.34 4.46
CA ALA A 754 -6.36 -7.06 3.03
C ALA A 754 -4.99 -7.34 2.37
N LEU A 755 -3.91 -7.22 3.14
CA LEU A 755 -2.55 -7.54 2.69
C LEU A 755 -2.32 -9.06 2.61
N ASP A 756 -2.85 -9.84 3.56
CA ASP A 756 -2.84 -11.31 3.53
C ASP A 756 -3.60 -11.87 2.31
N ASP A 757 -4.69 -11.22 1.90
CA ASP A 757 -5.45 -11.58 0.70
C ASP A 757 -4.72 -11.18 -0.60
N ARG A 758 -4.02 -10.04 -0.62
CA ARG A 758 -3.17 -9.62 -1.75
C ARG A 758 -1.94 -10.51 -1.92
N LEU A 759 -1.34 -10.99 -0.83
CA LEU A 759 -0.22 -11.95 -0.86
C LEU A 759 -0.64 -13.32 -1.43
N LYS A 760 -1.86 -13.79 -1.12
CA LYS A 760 -2.45 -14.98 -1.75
C LYS A 760 -2.72 -14.79 -3.25
N GLN A 761 -3.22 -13.63 -3.66
CA GLN A 761 -3.52 -13.33 -5.08
C GLN A 761 -2.25 -13.12 -5.94
N ARG A 762 -1.14 -12.65 -5.36
CA ARG A 762 0.12 -12.38 -6.10
C ARG A 762 1.01 -13.60 -6.30
N THR A 763 0.60 -14.77 -5.78
CA THR A 763 1.22 -16.07 -6.06
C THR A 763 0.85 -16.61 -7.47
N VAL A 764 0.03 -15.90 -8.24
CA VAL A 764 -0.47 -16.35 -9.55
C VAL A 764 -0.04 -15.48 -10.74
N ALA A 765 0.63 -14.34 -10.56
CA ALA A 765 0.92 -13.46 -11.71
C ALA A 765 2.26 -12.71 -11.61
N VAL A 766 3.35 -13.36 -12.04
CA VAL A 766 4.51 -12.67 -12.64
C VAL A 766 5.14 -13.58 -13.71
N LYS A 767 4.56 -13.57 -14.91
CA LYS A 767 5.20 -13.96 -16.18
C LYS A 767 5.17 -12.74 -17.09
N ASP A 768 6.29 -12.02 -17.13
CA ASP A 768 6.86 -11.30 -18.28
C ASP A 768 7.77 -10.19 -17.76
N ARG A 769 9.08 -10.45 -17.76
CA ARG A 769 10.08 -9.41 -17.51
C ARG A 769 11.44 -9.73 -18.14
N ASP A 770 11.45 -10.35 -19.32
CA ASP A 770 12.69 -10.77 -19.99
C ASP A 770 13.32 -9.70 -20.91
N GLU A 771 12.60 -8.63 -21.27
CA GLU A 771 13.16 -7.62 -22.19
C GLU A 771 13.93 -6.48 -21.49
N ARG A 772 13.82 -6.37 -20.16
CA ARG A 772 14.48 -5.29 -19.37
C ARG A 772 15.84 -5.68 -18.79
N ILE A 773 16.19 -6.97 -18.85
CA ILE A 773 17.37 -7.57 -18.22
C ILE A 773 18.65 -7.28 -19.01
N ARG A 774 18.54 -7.20 -20.34
CA ARG A 774 19.67 -7.01 -21.26
C ARG A 774 20.41 -5.67 -21.14
N GLN A 775 19.75 -4.64 -20.61
CA GLN A 775 20.34 -3.31 -20.41
C GLN A 775 20.91 -3.12 -18.99
N ILE A 776 20.61 -4.04 -18.07
CA ILE A 776 21.03 -3.99 -16.66
C ILE A 776 22.32 -4.81 -16.45
N GLU A 777 22.57 -5.81 -17.30
CA GLU A 777 23.73 -6.72 -17.27
C GLU A 777 25.11 -6.00 -17.31
N GLU A 778 25.25 -4.89 -18.04
CA GLU A 778 26.52 -4.12 -18.08
C GLU A 778 26.70 -3.19 -16.87
N HIS A 779 25.61 -2.75 -16.23
CA HIS A 779 25.65 -1.89 -15.05
C HIS A 779 25.91 -2.68 -13.74
N LEU A 780 25.53 -3.97 -13.72
CA LEU A 780 25.59 -4.85 -12.55
C LEU A 780 27.00 -5.32 -12.16
N VAL A 781 27.95 -5.41 -13.10
CA VAL A 781 29.34 -5.84 -12.79
C VAL A 781 30.07 -4.78 -11.94
N GLU A 782 29.83 -3.51 -12.24
CA GLU A 782 30.39 -2.37 -11.49
C GLU A 782 29.62 -2.13 -10.17
N GLU A 783 28.30 -2.37 -10.14
CA GLU A 783 27.49 -2.32 -8.93
C GLU A 783 27.77 -3.46 -7.96
N SER A 784 28.04 -4.68 -8.43
CA SER A 784 28.27 -5.84 -7.55
C SER A 784 29.48 -5.66 -6.63
N LYS A 785 30.55 -4.99 -7.11
CA LYS A 785 31.70 -4.62 -6.28
C LYS A 785 31.36 -3.54 -5.23
N ARG A 786 30.58 -2.53 -5.63
CA ARG A 786 30.11 -1.46 -4.73
C ARG A 786 29.10 -1.98 -3.69
N VAL A 787 28.33 -3.00 -4.04
CA VAL A 787 27.36 -3.67 -3.17
C VAL A 787 28.04 -4.61 -2.20
N GLU A 788 29.12 -5.33 -2.56
CA GLU A 788 29.94 -6.08 -1.60
C GLU A 788 30.61 -5.17 -0.56
N GLU A 789 31.14 -4.02 -0.99
CA GLU A 789 31.72 -3.02 -0.07
C GLU A 789 30.64 -2.37 0.82
N ARG A 790 29.44 -2.09 0.29
CA ARG A 790 28.30 -1.58 1.07
C ARG A 790 27.69 -2.63 2.00
N MET A 791 27.62 -3.90 1.62
CA MET A 791 27.17 -4.99 2.50
C MET A 791 28.13 -5.19 3.66
N ARG A 792 29.46 -5.23 3.42
CA ARG A 792 30.44 -5.29 4.53
C ARG A 792 30.35 -4.06 5.45
N ALA A 793 30.07 -2.87 4.89
CA ALA A 793 29.86 -1.67 5.69
C ALA A 793 28.53 -1.71 6.47
N GLN A 794 27.45 -2.24 5.89
CA GLN A 794 26.14 -2.41 6.53
C GLN A 794 26.13 -3.54 7.56
N GLU A 795 26.90 -4.60 7.37
CA GLU A 795 27.05 -5.72 8.29
C GLU A 795 27.87 -5.29 9.52
N MET A 796 28.95 -4.52 9.31
CA MET A 796 29.65 -3.85 10.42
C MET A 796 28.78 -2.79 11.11
N ALA A 797 27.92 -2.08 10.38
CA ALA A 797 26.98 -1.12 10.97
C ALA A 797 25.86 -1.82 11.76
N ALA A 798 25.32 -2.94 11.26
CA ALA A 798 24.32 -3.75 11.93
C ALA A 798 24.89 -4.42 13.19
N GLN A 799 26.13 -4.93 13.14
CA GLN A 799 26.83 -5.44 14.33
C GLN A 799 27.13 -4.32 15.35
N ARG A 800 27.49 -3.11 14.89
CA ARG A 800 27.64 -1.94 15.78
C ARG A 800 26.31 -1.55 16.43
N ILE A 801 25.24 -1.42 15.64
CA ILE A 801 23.89 -1.08 16.09
C ILE A 801 23.35 -2.15 17.03
N GLN A 802 23.57 -3.44 16.74
CA GLN A 802 23.21 -4.55 17.62
C GLN A 802 23.98 -4.47 18.95
N SER A 803 25.29 -4.22 18.92
CA SER A 803 26.08 -4.05 20.15
C SER A 803 25.70 -2.80 20.96
N GLU A 804 25.33 -1.70 20.28
CA GLU A 804 24.85 -0.46 20.92
C GLU A 804 23.44 -0.62 21.48
N LEU A 805 22.56 -1.37 20.79
CA LEU A 805 21.22 -1.72 21.25
C LEU A 805 21.29 -2.68 22.44
N GLU A 806 22.13 -3.71 22.42
CA GLU A 806 22.36 -4.62 23.56
C GLU A 806 22.94 -3.88 24.77
N ALA A 807 23.87 -2.94 24.55
CA ALA A 807 24.43 -2.10 25.59
C ALA A 807 23.40 -1.11 26.17
N ARG A 808 22.58 -0.48 25.32
CA ARG A 808 21.48 0.40 25.74
C ARG A 808 20.35 -0.35 26.42
N LEU A 809 20.04 -1.59 25.98
CA LEU A 809 19.07 -2.47 26.63
C LEU A 809 19.53 -2.80 28.04
N LYS A 810 20.80 -3.20 28.22
CA LYS A 810 21.40 -3.41 29.55
C LYS A 810 21.36 -2.16 30.43
N GLN A 811 21.67 -0.99 29.87
CA GLN A 811 21.64 0.28 30.61
C GLN A 811 20.20 0.64 31.04
N LYS A 812 19.24 0.46 30.14
CA LYS A 812 17.81 0.72 30.39
C LYS A 812 17.21 -0.26 31.39
N THR A 813 17.54 -1.56 31.33
CA THR A 813 17.11 -2.56 32.33
C THR A 813 17.54 -2.13 33.74
N VAL A 814 18.77 -1.66 33.90
CA VAL A 814 19.29 -1.15 35.18
C VAL A 814 18.55 0.13 35.64
N GLU A 815 18.17 1.01 34.72
CA GLU A 815 17.36 2.21 35.04
C GLU A 815 15.92 1.85 35.45
N THR A 816 15.25 0.89 34.79
CA THR A 816 13.93 0.40 35.20
C THR A 816 13.96 -0.31 36.56
N GLU A 817 15.02 -1.04 36.85
CA GLU A 817 15.18 -1.73 38.14
C GLU A 817 15.42 -0.72 39.28
N ASN A 818 16.19 0.35 39.02
CA ASN A 818 16.36 1.47 39.95
C ASN A 818 15.06 2.25 40.19
N LEU A 819 14.26 2.51 39.16
CA LEU A 819 12.95 3.16 39.28
C LEU A 819 11.96 2.28 40.06
N SER A 820 11.96 0.97 39.80
CA SER A 820 11.14 -0.01 40.55
C SER A 820 11.57 -0.13 42.02
N GLN A 821 12.85 0.05 42.33
CA GLN A 821 13.34 0.16 43.71
C GLN A 821 12.91 1.47 44.36
N ARG A 822 12.97 2.60 43.63
CA ARG A 822 12.54 3.92 44.13
C ARG A 822 11.05 3.94 44.50
N ILE A 823 10.20 3.32 43.67
CA ILE A 823 8.76 3.20 43.91
C ILE A 823 8.49 2.33 45.15
N ARG A 824 9.19 1.19 45.28
CA ARG A 824 9.10 0.35 46.49
C ARG A 824 9.53 1.09 47.75
N GLN A 825 10.59 1.89 47.67
CA GLN A 825 11.09 2.70 48.79
C GLN A 825 10.07 3.76 49.23
N VAL A 826 9.41 4.44 48.28
CA VAL A 826 8.33 5.40 48.60
C VAL A 826 7.10 4.70 49.19
N GLN A 827 6.75 3.51 48.69
CA GLN A 827 5.65 2.71 49.28
C GLN A 827 5.96 2.26 50.71
N GLU A 828 7.22 1.89 51.01
CA GLU A 828 7.67 1.56 52.37
C GLU A 828 7.65 2.79 53.29
N GLU A 829 8.10 3.97 52.83
CA GLU A 829 8.05 5.22 53.61
C GLU A 829 6.61 5.62 53.97
N VAL A 830 5.65 5.43 53.06
CA VAL A 830 4.22 5.68 53.33
C VAL A 830 3.66 4.68 54.34
N LEU A 831 4.04 3.40 54.25
CA LEU A 831 3.64 2.35 55.21
C LEU A 831 4.24 2.58 56.60
N GLU A 832 5.50 3.02 56.70
CA GLU A 832 6.14 3.38 57.98
C GLU A 832 5.45 4.57 58.66
N GLU A 833 5.02 5.57 57.88
CA GLU A 833 4.33 6.73 58.42
C GLU A 833 2.88 6.39 58.84
N GLN A 834 2.21 5.46 58.14
CA GLN A 834 0.94 4.88 58.59
C GLN A 834 1.09 4.09 59.90
N GLU A 835 2.14 3.27 60.05
CA GLU A 835 2.42 2.55 61.30
C GLU A 835 2.76 3.51 62.45
N ARG A 836 3.44 4.64 62.20
CA ARG A 836 3.70 5.68 63.21
C ARG A 836 2.41 6.34 63.69
N ILE A 837 1.49 6.65 62.77
CA ILE A 837 0.17 7.20 63.10
C ILE A 837 -0.64 6.18 63.91
N GLU A 838 -0.66 4.89 63.53
CA GLU A 838 -1.33 3.84 64.30
C GLU A 838 -0.72 3.63 65.69
N LYS A 839 0.62 3.69 65.83
CA LYS A 839 1.31 3.62 67.13
C LYS A 839 0.98 4.80 68.02
N PHE A 840 0.87 6.01 67.47
CA PHE A 840 0.48 7.21 68.20
C PHE A 840 -0.98 7.11 68.69
N VAL A 841 -1.89 6.60 67.86
CA VAL A 841 -3.29 6.34 68.24
C VAL A 841 -3.37 5.27 69.35
N ARG A 842 -2.57 4.20 69.26
CA ARG A 842 -2.52 3.15 70.30
C ARG A 842 -1.88 3.65 71.60
N SER A 843 -0.90 4.56 71.56
CA SER A 843 -0.31 5.12 72.78
C SER A 843 -1.29 6.05 73.50
N GLN A 844 -2.06 6.83 72.75
CA GLN A 844 -3.16 7.65 73.30
C GLN A 844 -4.29 6.77 73.89
N GLN A 845 -4.56 5.61 73.30
CA GLN A 845 -5.51 4.63 73.86
C GLN A 845 -4.98 3.87 75.09
N ALA A 846 -3.66 3.78 75.28
CA ALA A 846 -3.04 3.13 76.43
C ALA A 846 -2.90 4.05 77.67
N GLU A 847 -2.77 5.37 77.47
CA GLU A 847 -2.87 6.36 78.56
C GLU A 847 -4.30 6.46 79.16
N LEU A 848 -5.28 5.85 78.49
CA LEU A 848 -6.71 5.86 78.82
C LEU A 848 -7.11 4.96 80.02
N ALA A 849 -6.15 4.39 80.76
CA ALA A 849 -6.38 3.43 81.84
C ALA A 849 -6.21 3.97 83.28
N SER A 850 -5.97 5.26 83.52
CA SER A 850 -5.58 5.74 84.87
C SER A 850 -6.29 6.95 85.51
N SER A 851 -7.38 7.53 84.96
CA SER A 851 -8.15 8.54 85.72
C SER A 851 -9.57 8.78 85.18
N GLU A 852 -10.59 8.71 86.05
CA GLU A 852 -12.03 8.75 85.69
C GLU A 852 -12.63 10.14 85.46
N THR A 853 -11.90 11.24 85.67
CA THR A 853 -12.52 12.59 85.72
C THR A 853 -12.33 13.44 84.46
N GLN A 854 -11.69 12.93 83.40
CA GLN A 854 -11.52 13.64 82.10
C GLN A 854 -12.19 12.92 80.92
N ARG A 855 -13.25 12.13 81.18
CA ARG A 855 -13.80 11.17 80.21
C ARG A 855 -14.84 11.75 79.23
N SER A 856 -15.50 12.86 79.58
CA SER A 856 -16.63 13.42 78.78
C SER A 856 -16.18 14.37 77.68
N GLU A 857 -15.25 15.28 77.96
CA GLU A 857 -14.77 16.27 76.97
C GLU A 857 -13.83 15.62 75.93
N LEU A 858 -12.99 14.69 76.36
CA LEU A 858 -12.11 13.95 75.45
C LEU A 858 -12.88 12.96 74.53
N GLN A 859 -13.99 12.38 74.99
CA GLN A 859 -14.81 11.48 74.15
C GLN A 859 -15.49 12.22 72.99
N GLN A 860 -15.84 13.49 73.19
CA GLN A 860 -16.46 14.30 72.13
C GLN A 860 -15.42 14.79 71.12
N GLN A 861 -14.23 15.18 71.58
CA GLN A 861 -13.09 15.53 70.72
C GLN A 861 -12.57 14.32 69.93
N LEU A 862 -12.49 13.14 70.55
CA LEU A 862 -12.11 11.90 69.85
C LEU A 862 -13.13 11.50 68.79
N LYS A 863 -14.44 11.62 69.06
CA LYS A 863 -15.48 11.27 68.08
C LYS A 863 -15.44 12.16 66.82
N GLN A 864 -15.08 13.42 66.99
CA GLN A 864 -14.93 14.38 65.90
C GLN A 864 -13.63 14.10 65.11
N ARG A 865 -12.53 13.80 65.81
CA ARG A 865 -11.24 13.44 65.20
C ARG A 865 -11.27 12.07 64.50
N THR A 866 -12.05 11.11 64.99
CA THR A 866 -12.26 9.80 64.34
C THR A 866 -13.01 9.96 63.02
N VAL A 867 -14.03 10.82 62.95
CA VAL A 867 -14.75 11.11 61.69
C VAL A 867 -13.86 11.83 60.68
N GLU A 868 -13.00 12.75 61.13
CA GLU A 868 -11.97 13.39 60.28
C GLU A 868 -10.97 12.35 59.73
N LEU A 869 -10.48 11.45 60.58
CA LEU A 869 -9.54 10.39 60.20
C LEU A 869 -10.18 9.33 59.28
N GLU A 870 -11.43 8.94 59.51
CA GLU A 870 -12.19 8.05 58.63
C GLU A 870 -12.43 8.70 57.26
N GLY A 871 -12.72 10.00 57.21
CA GLY A 871 -12.83 10.76 55.98
C GLY A 871 -11.49 10.90 55.23
N GLN A 872 -10.38 11.01 55.94
CA GLN A 872 -9.03 11.00 55.37
C GLN A 872 -8.62 9.61 54.87
N GLN A 873 -8.95 8.55 55.61
CA GLN A 873 -8.70 7.17 55.19
C GLN A 873 -9.51 6.78 53.96
N GLU A 874 -10.77 7.22 53.85
CA GLU A 874 -11.60 6.93 52.68
C GLU A 874 -11.11 7.69 51.42
N ARG A 875 -10.65 8.94 51.56
CA ARG A 875 -9.98 9.66 50.46
C ARG A 875 -8.66 8.99 50.07
N ASN A 876 -7.86 8.56 51.02
CA ASN A 876 -6.62 7.84 50.73
C ASN A 876 -6.89 6.49 50.05
N ARG A 877 -8.00 5.81 50.38
CA ARG A 877 -8.44 4.61 49.65
C ARG A 877 -8.89 4.93 48.23
N GLN A 878 -9.62 6.02 48.01
CA GLN A 878 -10.01 6.45 46.67
C GLN A 878 -8.80 6.80 45.81
N ILE A 879 -7.85 7.59 46.33
CA ILE A 879 -6.59 7.91 45.67
C ILE A 879 -5.79 6.64 45.40
N SER A 880 -5.69 5.72 46.37
CA SER A 880 -5.00 4.43 46.18
C SER A 880 -5.69 3.55 45.12
N ALA A 881 -7.03 3.61 45.00
CA ALA A 881 -7.77 2.87 43.99
C ALA A 881 -7.61 3.47 42.59
N GLU A 882 -7.54 4.81 42.46
CA GLU A 882 -7.19 5.49 41.21
C GLU A 882 -5.75 5.19 40.79
N ILE A 883 -4.80 5.24 41.74
CA ILE A 883 -3.40 4.85 41.49
C ILE A 883 -3.30 3.37 41.09
N ALA A 884 -4.05 2.47 41.73
CA ALA A 884 -4.08 1.06 41.35
C ALA A 884 -4.69 0.84 39.96
N GLY A 885 -5.73 1.60 39.60
CA GLY A 885 -6.33 1.58 38.26
C GLY A 885 -5.38 2.10 37.17
N GLN A 886 -4.64 3.17 37.45
CA GLN A 886 -3.66 3.73 36.52
C GLN A 886 -2.36 2.91 36.45
N SER A 887 -1.93 2.30 37.57
CA SER A 887 -0.84 1.32 37.60
C SER A 887 -1.18 0.08 36.77
N ALA A 888 -2.43 -0.38 36.77
CA ALA A 888 -2.86 -1.48 35.92
C ALA A 888 -2.80 -1.13 34.42
N ILE A 889 -3.09 0.12 34.05
CA ILE A 889 -2.96 0.61 32.67
C ILE A 889 -1.47 0.73 32.29
N LEU A 890 -0.62 1.17 33.21
CA LEU A 890 0.83 1.22 33.00
C LEU A 890 1.43 -0.19 32.84
N ASP A 891 0.98 -1.15 33.67
CA ASP A 891 1.38 -2.55 33.59
C ASP A 891 0.91 -3.20 32.28
N GLU A 892 -0.28 -2.86 31.78
CA GLU A 892 -0.78 -3.32 30.48
C GLU A 892 0.03 -2.73 29.33
N ASN A 893 0.39 -1.44 29.39
CA ASN A 893 1.26 -0.81 28.39
C ASN A 893 2.69 -1.40 28.42
N LEU A 894 3.21 -1.73 29.61
CA LEU A 894 4.49 -2.41 29.78
C LEU A 894 4.44 -3.86 29.27
N ARG A 895 3.33 -4.58 29.47
CA ARG A 895 3.11 -5.90 28.88
C ARG A 895 3.04 -5.85 27.36
N GLN A 896 2.32 -4.89 26.79
CA GLN A 896 2.26 -4.71 25.33
C GLN A 896 3.65 -4.39 24.75
N LYS A 897 4.49 -3.66 25.50
CA LYS A 897 5.90 -3.43 25.15
C LYS A 897 6.70 -4.73 25.20
N ASP A 898 6.56 -5.52 26.26
CA ASP A 898 7.27 -6.79 26.40
C ASP A 898 6.84 -7.81 25.32
N ASP A 899 5.55 -7.89 24.99
CA ASP A 899 5.02 -8.72 23.90
C ASP A 899 5.55 -8.26 22.53
N ALA A 900 5.64 -6.95 22.30
CA ALA A 900 6.26 -6.41 21.07
C ALA A 900 7.75 -6.73 20.98
N ILE A 901 8.48 -6.72 22.10
CA ILE A 901 9.90 -7.08 22.17
C ILE A 901 10.10 -8.59 21.94
N VAL A 902 9.26 -9.44 22.53
CA VAL A 902 9.27 -10.90 22.31
C VAL A 902 8.98 -11.21 20.84
N THR A 903 7.97 -10.57 20.26
CA THR A 903 7.61 -10.72 18.84
C THR A 903 8.76 -10.31 17.92
N LEU A 904 9.48 -9.24 18.26
CA LEU A 904 10.71 -8.80 17.56
C LEU A 904 11.83 -9.83 17.68
N GLY A 905 12.02 -10.41 18.86
CA GLY A 905 12.99 -11.48 19.11
C GLY A 905 12.71 -12.73 18.26
N GLU A 906 11.45 -13.19 18.24
CA GLU A 906 11.02 -14.33 17.43
C GLU A 906 11.16 -14.08 15.92
N LEU A 907 10.83 -12.88 15.44
CA LEU A 907 11.03 -12.47 14.05
C LEU A 907 12.52 -12.46 13.66
N LEU A 908 13.39 -11.94 14.52
CA LEU A 908 14.84 -11.90 14.28
C LEU A 908 15.46 -13.30 14.32
N GLU A 909 15.04 -14.16 15.25
CA GLU A 909 15.53 -15.53 15.35
C GLU A 909 15.08 -16.39 14.17
N THR A 910 13.81 -16.24 13.74
CA THR A 910 13.29 -16.90 12.54
C THR A 910 14.02 -16.45 11.28
N THR A 911 14.35 -15.16 11.19
CA THR A 911 15.11 -14.59 10.07
C THR A 911 16.56 -15.09 10.07
N GLY A 912 17.21 -15.15 11.24
CA GLY A 912 18.56 -15.70 11.40
C GLY A 912 18.66 -17.19 11.04
N HIS A 913 17.68 -18.01 11.46
CA HIS A 913 17.65 -19.42 11.11
C HIS A 913 17.44 -19.62 9.60
N ARG A 914 16.67 -18.76 8.94
CA ARG A 914 16.44 -18.82 7.48
C ARG A 914 17.65 -18.39 6.67
N LEU A 915 18.35 -17.34 7.11
CA LEU A 915 19.62 -16.91 6.52
C LEU A 915 20.65 -18.04 6.55
N LYS A 916 20.74 -18.76 7.67
CA LYS A 916 21.62 -19.92 7.82
C LYS A 916 21.25 -21.07 6.86
N VAL A 917 19.96 -21.34 6.66
CA VAL A 917 19.50 -22.33 5.67
C VAL A 917 19.86 -21.91 4.24
N ALA A 918 19.71 -20.62 3.91
CA ALA A 918 20.11 -20.10 2.60
C ALA A 918 21.63 -20.15 2.38
N GLU A 919 22.43 -19.89 3.41
CA GLU A 919 23.90 -20.05 3.38
C GLU A 919 24.32 -21.51 3.16
N ASP A 920 23.67 -22.45 3.85
CA ASP A 920 23.90 -23.89 3.69
C ASP A 920 23.51 -24.36 2.28
N GLU A 921 22.39 -23.87 1.73
CA GLU A 921 21.96 -24.14 0.35
C GLU A 921 22.96 -23.56 -0.67
N LEU A 922 23.48 -22.35 -0.43
CA LEU A 922 24.50 -21.71 -1.27
C LEU A 922 25.83 -22.48 -1.23
N ALA A 923 26.21 -23.01 -0.06
CA ALA A 923 27.38 -23.87 0.11
C ALA A 923 27.22 -25.21 -0.63
N ARG A 924 26.02 -25.83 -0.59
CA ARG A 924 25.69 -27.02 -1.38
C ARG A 924 25.77 -26.76 -2.88
N LEU A 925 25.21 -25.65 -3.35
CA LEU A 925 25.27 -25.26 -4.77
C LEU A 925 26.71 -25.00 -5.24
N LYS A 926 27.57 -24.43 -4.38
CA LYS A 926 29.02 -24.29 -4.65
C LYS A 926 29.72 -25.65 -4.72
N GLY A 927 29.40 -26.58 -3.83
CA GLY A 927 29.93 -27.95 -3.86
C GLY A 927 29.53 -28.70 -5.14
N ALA A 928 28.25 -28.64 -5.52
CA ALA A 928 27.74 -29.24 -6.75
C ALA A 928 28.43 -28.65 -8.01
N ARG A 929 28.70 -27.34 -8.02
CA ARG A 929 29.45 -26.67 -9.10
C ARG A 929 30.86 -27.23 -9.27
N GLU A 930 31.58 -27.45 -8.17
CA GLU A 930 32.95 -27.97 -8.23
C GLU A 930 33.00 -29.42 -8.69
N GLU A 931 31.99 -30.20 -8.34
CA GLU A 931 31.87 -31.61 -8.72
C GLU A 931 31.50 -31.75 -10.21
N GLU A 932 30.54 -30.96 -10.68
CA GLU A 932 30.15 -30.89 -12.10
C GLU A 932 31.32 -30.37 -12.97
N LYS A 933 32.01 -29.32 -12.53
CA LYS A 933 33.22 -28.81 -13.19
C LYS A 933 34.32 -29.86 -13.31
N ARG A 934 34.57 -30.65 -12.26
CA ARG A 934 35.55 -31.75 -12.31
C ARG A 934 35.18 -32.80 -13.35
N GLY A 935 33.90 -33.13 -13.48
CA GLY A 935 33.40 -34.05 -14.51
C GLY A 935 33.67 -33.53 -15.92
N TYR A 936 33.36 -32.27 -16.21
CA TYR A 936 33.63 -31.65 -17.50
C TYR A 936 35.13 -31.51 -17.80
N ASP A 937 35.95 -31.10 -16.82
CA ASP A 937 37.40 -30.95 -16.97
C ASP A 937 38.12 -32.28 -17.24
N GLN A 938 37.56 -33.40 -16.78
CA GLN A 938 38.06 -34.74 -17.11
C GLN A 938 37.78 -35.09 -18.57
N VAL A 939 36.54 -34.90 -19.04
CA VAL A 939 36.13 -35.18 -20.43
C VAL A 939 36.88 -34.29 -21.43
N LEU A 940 37.15 -33.02 -21.07
CA LEU A 940 37.95 -32.08 -21.85
C LEU A 940 39.39 -32.60 -22.07
N ARG A 941 40.07 -33.02 -20.99
CA ARG A 941 41.44 -33.54 -21.05
C ARG A 941 41.56 -34.83 -21.85
N GLU A 942 40.62 -35.76 -21.71
CA GLU A 942 40.60 -37.00 -22.47
C GLU A 942 40.47 -36.76 -23.99
N LYS A 943 39.66 -35.76 -24.39
CA LYS A 943 39.50 -35.39 -25.80
C LYS A 943 40.71 -34.65 -26.37
N GLU A 944 41.31 -33.74 -25.60
CA GLU A 944 42.55 -33.02 -26.00
C GLU A 944 43.72 -33.99 -26.22
N GLN A 945 43.93 -34.94 -25.29
CA GLN A 945 44.96 -35.98 -25.44
C GLN A 945 44.74 -36.84 -26.70
N ARG A 946 43.48 -37.17 -27.01
CA ARG A 946 43.14 -37.97 -28.19
C ARG A 946 43.44 -37.25 -29.51
N ILE A 947 43.29 -35.92 -29.57
CA ILE A 947 43.67 -35.12 -30.73
C ILE A 947 45.20 -35.16 -30.92
N GLU A 948 45.96 -35.02 -29.83
CA GLU A 948 47.41 -35.03 -29.85
C GLU A 948 47.98 -36.40 -30.28
N ASP A 949 47.41 -37.49 -29.79
CA ASP A 949 47.79 -38.86 -30.19
C ASP A 949 47.55 -39.11 -31.69
N LEU A 950 46.43 -38.60 -32.23
CA LEU A 950 46.10 -38.71 -33.66
C LEU A 950 47.10 -37.92 -34.53
N LEU A 951 47.46 -36.70 -34.12
CA LEU A 951 48.46 -35.86 -34.78
C LEU A 951 49.86 -36.51 -34.78
N ASN A 952 50.24 -37.14 -33.68
CA ASN A 952 51.52 -37.85 -33.57
C ASN A 952 51.55 -39.11 -34.44
N SER A 953 50.42 -39.82 -34.56
CA SER A 953 50.31 -41.01 -35.45
C SER A 953 50.42 -40.67 -36.95
N LEU A 954 50.00 -39.46 -37.34
CA LEU A 954 50.05 -38.96 -38.73
C LEU A 954 51.47 -38.74 -39.24
N SER A 955 52.36 -38.25 -38.37
CA SER A 955 53.74 -37.86 -38.69
C SER A 955 54.56 -38.96 -39.37
N TRP A 956 54.40 -40.22 -38.92
CA TRP A 956 55.23 -41.35 -39.36
C TRP A 956 54.59 -42.22 -40.47
N LYS A 957 53.26 -42.35 -40.49
CA LYS A 957 52.56 -43.25 -41.43
C LYS A 957 52.43 -42.70 -42.86
N ILE A 958 52.55 -41.38 -43.05
CA ILE A 958 52.03 -40.70 -44.24
C ILE A 958 53.12 -39.99 -45.06
N THR A 959 54.18 -39.52 -44.42
CA THR A 959 55.29 -38.79 -45.05
C THR A 959 56.04 -39.62 -46.11
N GLY A 960 56.16 -40.93 -45.94
CA GLY A 960 56.79 -41.83 -46.91
C GLY A 960 55.94 -42.07 -48.17
N PRO A 961 54.69 -42.56 -48.04
CA PRO A 961 53.82 -42.85 -49.18
C PRO A 961 53.34 -41.62 -49.97
N LEU A 962 53.07 -40.48 -49.32
CA LEU A 962 52.68 -39.25 -50.04
C LEU A 962 53.78 -38.75 -50.97
N ARG A 963 55.05 -38.84 -50.52
CA ARG A 963 56.22 -38.50 -51.33
C ARG A 963 56.32 -39.40 -52.57
N LYS A 964 56.11 -40.71 -52.40
CA LYS A 964 56.12 -41.70 -53.50
C LYS A 964 55.00 -41.48 -54.51
N GLY A 965 53.82 -41.05 -54.09
CA GLY A 965 52.73 -40.78 -55.01
C GLY A 965 52.79 -39.43 -55.70
N TYR A 966 53.35 -38.41 -55.05
CA TYR A 966 53.74 -37.18 -55.74
C TYR A 966 54.75 -37.47 -56.85
N ASP A 967 55.74 -38.32 -56.56
CA ASP A 967 56.71 -38.79 -57.56
C ASP A 967 56.04 -39.61 -58.68
N LEU A 968 54.99 -40.37 -58.39
CA LEU A 968 54.24 -41.14 -59.38
C LEU A 968 53.40 -40.26 -60.32
N VAL A 969 52.67 -39.28 -59.77
CA VAL A 969 51.91 -38.30 -60.57
C VAL A 969 52.87 -37.51 -61.47
N ARG A 970 54.07 -37.17 -60.97
CA ARG A 970 55.13 -36.56 -61.76
C ARG A 970 55.75 -37.49 -62.81
N LEU A 971 55.67 -38.82 -62.63
CA LEU A 971 56.10 -39.85 -63.58
C LEU A 971 55.04 -40.16 -64.65
N MET A 972 53.77 -39.86 -64.36
CA MET A 972 52.65 -39.97 -65.29
C MET A 972 52.53 -38.76 -66.22
N LYS A 973 52.96 -37.58 -65.75
CA LYS A 973 53.27 -36.41 -66.59
C LYS A 973 54.58 -36.62 -67.34
#